data_AF-A0A8H5TTL8-F1
#
_entry.id   AF-A0A8H5TTL8-F1
#
_cell.length_a   1.000
_cell.length_b   1.000
_cell.length_c   1.000
_cell.angle_alpha   90.00
_cell.angle_beta   90.00
_cell.angle_gamma   90.00
#
_symmetry.space_group_name_H-M   'P 1'
#
loop_
_entity.id
_entity.type
_entity.pdbx_description
1 polymer ?
#
loop_
_entity_poly.entity_id
_entity_poly.type
_entity_poly.pdbx_seq_one_letter_code
_entity_poly.pdbx_strand_id
1 'polypeptide(L)'
;MDYTGGLSPEEIRRIDRIMDLEWMEFAEGWEWHALNYVNPLPPMIPYPSYCVSRRCGWCRFTIKPGDLITATQEDERRREWILNHLHRIMSEKFTNIPPEILLMVSKHLVLHYAIASLSHVSRSRQCTIEPSKDVWATHLDVDGIEYVASLSNTPKPGSRLLWREVDDQEEKYLFISEDHLGIRQIIKDPGAVISQQGSSGWWRTLPITSKVLSFSDDGLKLRSFAAAPLNPTICWPYPMAPDALKNMAYHVTKDSSLSLGMTIEARMVALEFNESEITGYSACWYKDQLVDLHTHKAEESLAFYREVDDMAKKKLVKEKSNDSTARSSPHWTYHPLNPGERVEQVWLRTKKEADEKDTSEDEIRPKTSDTATETAISLVTNQSRTLIMGRNSSTHSEWKCISKDSTESTMLVYCPRLGGISLFASPTVKESDKETSPAGLAPESETDLGEAPEVSLDAVREIQICREQFDKGTSSISGLLFRYKDGSQACVGKFRFDHAKEVLSVADSKCFYLGTRHLNQDNRVLVEFCLSKPENKSANANMAESNRLDNDYTKSTYAKVCSDDDEKQSKPVVTTKDEDKKLSPLQKHVQFWDRDNDGIINPWDVYNGFRELGFGLFFSIGSLLIPIFFSYPTRLGHSWIPDPLFRIYVNDIHKAKHGSDTGIFDFDGNFSPERFEQMLQRFDTSGDGGLTADDLWRLWAKDRCAADPAGWTFAFMEWWTTYVLLQEDGIVKRDDLRACYDGSLFWRIKDDRERSSESMDRKSFGMRNFFAPI
;
A
#
# COMPACT_ATOMS: atom_id res chain seq x y z
N MET A 1 18.61 47.50 53.20
CA MET A 1 19.62 47.33 52.15
C MET A 1 18.98 46.45 51.10
N ASP A 2 18.64 47.04 49.97
CA ASP A 2 18.15 46.34 48.78
C ASP A 2 19.17 45.32 48.29
N TYR A 3 18.70 44.13 47.93
CA TYR A 3 19.36 43.27 46.96
C TYR A 3 18.30 42.56 46.12
N THR A 4 17.88 43.25 45.07
CA THR A 4 17.48 42.64 43.80
C THR A 4 18.68 41.90 43.22
N GLY A 5 18.61 40.58 43.08
CA GLY A 5 19.66 39.76 42.49
C GLY A 5 19.08 38.49 41.88
N GLY A 6 18.45 38.61 40.72
CA GLY A 6 18.18 37.45 39.86
C GLY A 6 19.47 36.93 39.25
N LEU A 7 19.60 35.61 39.15
CA LEU A 7 20.76 34.94 38.56
C LEU A 7 20.95 35.35 37.10
N SER A 8 22.20 35.55 36.70
CA SER A 8 22.56 35.89 35.32
C SER A 8 22.38 34.70 34.36
N PRO A 9 22.18 34.95 33.05
CA PRO A 9 22.09 33.89 32.03
C PRO A 9 23.33 32.99 31.91
N GLU A 10 24.46 33.42 32.47
CA GLU A 10 25.70 32.63 32.54
C GLU A 10 25.74 31.73 33.78
N GLU A 11 25.12 32.13 34.89
CA GLU A 11 24.90 31.27 36.06
C GLU A 11 23.86 30.19 35.78
N ILE A 12 22.80 30.52 35.02
CA ILE A 12 21.80 29.53 34.57
C ILE A 12 22.44 28.48 33.64
N ARG A 13 23.33 28.90 32.72
CA ARG A 13 24.09 27.96 31.85
C ARG A 13 25.17 27.16 32.59
N ARG A 14 25.55 27.58 33.80
CA ARG A 14 26.45 26.82 34.67
C ARG A 14 25.67 25.80 35.50
N ILE A 15 24.44 26.13 35.92
CA ILE A 15 23.51 25.20 36.57
C ILE A 15 23.07 24.10 35.60
N ASP A 16 22.71 24.42 34.35
CA ASP A 16 22.39 23.41 33.33
C ASP A 16 23.56 22.45 33.06
N ARG A 17 24.82 22.93 33.13
CA ARG A 17 26.01 22.09 32.95
C ARG A 17 26.41 21.28 34.19
N ILE A 18 26.03 21.71 35.39
CA ILE A 18 26.24 20.95 36.64
C ILE A 18 25.14 19.89 36.81
N MET A 19 23.91 20.16 36.33
CA MET A 19 22.79 19.22 36.36
C MET A 19 23.01 17.96 35.52
N ASP A 20 23.90 17.98 34.52
CA ASP A 20 24.23 16.81 33.70
C ASP A 20 25.29 15.86 34.33
N LEU A 21 25.96 16.26 35.43
CA LEU A 21 27.07 15.47 36.01
C LEU A 21 26.87 15.05 37.48
N GLU A 22 25.99 15.69 38.24
CA GLU A 22 25.77 15.36 39.68
C GLU A 22 24.48 14.56 39.96
N TRP A 23 23.68 14.22 38.95
CA TRP A 23 22.45 13.41 39.14
C TRP A 23 22.69 11.91 39.33
N MET A 24 23.88 11.38 38.98
CA MET A 24 24.19 9.96 39.19
C MET A 24 24.50 9.62 40.65
N GLU A 25 25.12 10.52 41.42
CA GLU A 25 25.42 10.25 42.84
C GLU A 25 24.23 10.53 43.77
N PHE A 26 23.30 11.43 43.39
CA PHE A 26 22.09 11.70 44.18
C PHE A 26 20.96 10.68 43.98
N ALA A 27 20.95 9.96 42.84
CA ALA A 27 19.96 8.93 42.55
C ALA A 27 20.10 7.70 43.47
N GLU A 28 21.33 7.29 43.82
CA GLU A 28 21.58 6.18 44.76
C GLU A 28 21.04 6.49 46.18
N GLY A 29 21.08 7.75 46.60
CA GLY A 29 20.50 8.20 47.88
C GLY A 29 18.96 8.18 47.88
N TRP A 30 18.33 8.45 46.74
CA TRP A 30 16.87 8.39 46.58
C TRP A 30 16.35 6.95 46.42
N GLU A 31 17.12 6.05 45.79
CA GLU A 31 16.83 4.61 45.75
C GLU A 31 16.73 4.04 47.16
N TRP A 32 17.66 4.38 48.06
CA TRP A 32 17.66 3.92 49.44
C TRP A 32 16.52 4.49 50.30
N HIS A 33 16.09 5.73 50.04
CA HIS A 33 15.00 6.36 50.79
C HIS A 33 13.61 5.94 50.28
N ALA A 34 13.43 5.72 48.98
CA ALA A 34 12.18 5.24 48.40
C ALA A 34 11.87 3.79 48.80
N LEU A 35 12.90 2.94 48.96
CA LEU A 35 12.74 1.53 49.36
C LEU A 35 12.27 1.36 50.82
N ASN A 36 12.54 2.32 51.73
CA ASN A 36 12.22 2.19 53.15
C ASN A 36 10.87 2.81 53.57
N TYR A 37 10.27 3.69 52.77
CA TYR A 37 9.02 4.40 53.13
C TYR A 37 7.74 3.70 52.68
N VAL A 38 7.85 2.46 52.23
CA VAL A 38 6.79 1.75 51.52
C VAL A 38 6.47 0.45 52.25
N ASN A 39 5.82 0.57 53.41
CA ASN A 39 5.13 -0.53 54.05
C ASN A 39 3.93 0.02 54.85
N PRO A 40 2.72 -0.58 54.78
CA PRO A 40 2.30 -1.67 53.92
C PRO A 40 1.62 -1.11 52.66
N LEU A 41 2.26 -1.22 51.49
CA LEU A 41 1.50 -1.09 50.25
C LEU A 41 0.73 -2.40 50.03
N PRO A 42 -0.56 -2.32 49.67
CA PRO A 42 -1.29 -3.50 49.26
C PRO A 42 -0.56 -4.14 48.06
N PRO A 43 -0.48 -5.48 48.00
CA PRO A 43 0.03 -6.15 46.81
C PRO A 43 -0.72 -5.62 45.58
N MET A 44 -0.07 -5.56 44.41
CA MET A 44 -0.79 -5.38 43.15
C MET A 44 -1.72 -6.58 42.94
N ILE A 45 -2.86 -6.55 43.62
CA ILE A 45 -4.07 -7.20 43.22
C ILE A 45 -4.44 -6.48 41.92
N PRO A 46 -4.62 -7.20 40.80
CA PRO A 46 -5.35 -6.61 39.69
C PRO A 46 -6.74 -6.29 40.26
N TYR A 47 -7.19 -5.04 40.11
CA TYR A 47 -8.53 -4.46 40.39
C TYR A 47 -8.72 -3.60 41.64
N PRO A 48 -9.75 -2.71 41.65
CA PRO A 48 -10.63 -2.18 40.58
C PRO A 48 -10.60 -0.63 40.50
N SER A 49 -11.14 -0.02 39.44
CA SER A 49 -12.02 1.16 39.62
C SER A 49 -12.68 1.65 38.34
N TYR A 50 -13.98 1.39 38.26
CA TYR A 50 -14.93 2.37 37.75
C TYR A 50 -14.72 3.71 38.46
N CYS A 51 -14.70 4.83 37.72
CA CYS A 51 -15.07 6.13 38.27
C CYS A 51 -16.47 6.48 37.76
N VAL A 52 -17.45 6.37 38.65
CA VAL A 52 -18.83 6.83 38.45
C VAL A 52 -18.85 8.33 38.70
N SER A 53 -18.43 9.13 37.71
CA SER A 53 -18.69 10.57 37.70
C SER A 53 -19.17 10.98 36.31
N ARG A 54 -20.47 11.32 36.21
CA ARG A 54 -21.12 11.82 34.98
C ARG A 54 -20.59 13.19 34.50
N ARG A 55 -19.45 13.67 35.01
CA ARG A 55 -18.81 14.95 34.62
C ARG A 55 -17.29 14.89 34.43
N CYS A 56 -16.70 13.72 34.21
CA CYS A 56 -15.31 13.64 33.75
C CYS A 56 -15.29 13.69 32.21
N GLY A 57 -14.85 14.82 31.63
CA GLY A 57 -14.75 15.03 30.18
C GLY A 57 -13.60 14.28 29.48
N TRP A 58 -12.91 13.35 30.16
CA TRP A 58 -11.71 12.67 29.68
C TRP A 58 -11.84 11.14 29.54
N CYS A 59 -12.98 10.55 29.93
CA CYS A 59 -13.20 9.10 29.81
C CYS A 59 -14.07 8.79 28.57
N ARG A 60 -13.43 8.77 27.39
CA ARG A 60 -14.08 8.37 26.11
C ARG A 60 -13.52 7.07 25.57
N PHE A 61 -13.40 6.05 26.43
CA PHE A 61 -13.18 4.67 25.98
C PHE A 61 -14.24 3.79 26.61
N THR A 62 -15.33 3.60 25.87
CA THR A 62 -16.32 2.56 26.12
C THR A 62 -15.84 1.36 25.34
N ILE A 63 -15.33 0.32 26.01
CA ILE A 63 -15.06 -0.97 25.37
C ILE A 63 -16.43 -1.53 25.01
N LYS A 64 -16.70 -1.74 23.72
CA LYS A 64 -17.94 -2.41 23.30
C LYS A 64 -17.71 -3.92 23.36
N PRO A 65 -18.74 -4.71 23.68
CA PRO A 65 -18.66 -6.16 23.49
C PRO A 65 -18.31 -6.45 22.02
N GLY A 66 -17.16 -7.09 21.78
CA GLY A 66 -16.69 -7.45 20.42
C GLY A 66 -15.39 -6.76 19.97
N ASP A 67 -14.81 -5.84 20.73
CA ASP A 67 -13.51 -5.23 20.38
C ASP A 67 -12.35 -6.19 20.70
N LEU A 68 -11.53 -6.53 19.70
CA LEU A 68 -10.37 -7.42 19.82
C LEU A 68 -9.20 -6.67 20.48
N ILE A 69 -8.96 -6.87 21.77
CA ILE A 69 -7.90 -6.14 22.50
C ILE A 69 -6.53 -6.77 22.19
N THR A 70 -5.63 -6.01 21.56
CA THR A 70 -4.26 -6.49 21.23
C THR A 70 -3.27 -6.26 22.38
N ALA A 71 -2.22 -7.09 22.47
CA ALA A 71 -1.25 -7.07 23.58
C ALA A 71 -0.54 -5.71 23.82
N THR A 72 -0.21 -4.95 22.76
CA THR A 72 0.40 -3.61 22.93
C THR A 72 -0.59 -2.53 23.34
N GLN A 73 -1.88 -2.65 23.00
CA GLN A 73 -2.90 -1.75 23.55
C GLN A 73 -2.99 -1.96 25.06
N GLU A 74 -2.87 -3.21 25.53
CA GLU A 74 -2.79 -3.53 26.96
C GLU A 74 -1.49 -3.05 27.62
N ASP A 75 -0.33 -3.18 26.97
CA ASP A 75 0.94 -2.66 27.54
C ASP A 75 0.93 -1.14 27.66
N GLU A 76 0.42 -0.43 26.66
CA GLU A 76 0.25 1.03 26.71
C GLU A 76 -0.79 1.43 27.75
N ARG A 77 -1.94 0.74 27.81
CA ARG A 77 -2.97 0.94 28.83
C ARG A 77 -2.40 0.75 30.24
N ARG A 78 -1.59 -0.28 30.47
CA ARG A 78 -0.90 -0.53 31.75
C ARG A 78 0.06 0.59 32.10
N ARG A 79 0.88 1.00 31.13
CA ARG A 79 1.86 2.08 31.32
C ARG A 79 1.16 3.39 31.69
N GLU A 80 0.09 3.74 30.98
CA GLU A 80 -0.70 4.94 31.25
C GLU A 80 -1.41 4.88 32.60
N TRP A 81 -1.94 3.72 32.99
CA TRP A 81 -2.53 3.55 34.31
C TRP A 81 -1.50 3.70 35.43
N ILE A 82 -0.34 3.03 35.34
CA ILE A 82 0.73 3.15 36.34
C ILE A 82 1.17 4.60 36.47
N LEU A 83 1.34 5.29 35.33
CA LEU A 83 1.67 6.70 35.30
C LEU A 83 0.63 7.54 36.05
N ASN A 84 -0.65 7.36 35.76
CA ASN A 84 -1.74 8.12 36.38
C ASN A 84 -1.87 7.82 37.87
N HIS A 85 -1.72 6.56 38.26
CA HIS A 85 -1.77 6.13 39.65
C HIS A 85 -0.61 6.72 40.45
N LEU A 86 0.61 6.65 39.89
CA LEU A 86 1.79 7.22 40.50
C LEU A 86 1.68 8.74 40.59
N HIS A 87 1.22 9.40 39.53
CA HIS A 87 0.97 10.84 39.51
C HIS A 87 -0.04 11.27 40.58
N ARG A 88 -1.12 10.49 40.80
CA ARG A 88 -2.08 10.74 41.87
C ARG A 88 -1.44 10.64 43.25
N ILE A 89 -0.72 9.54 43.54
CA ILE A 89 -0.04 9.34 44.83
C ILE A 89 0.99 10.45 45.07
N MET A 90 1.76 10.79 44.04
CA MET A 90 2.79 11.84 44.10
C MET A 90 2.14 13.21 44.33
N SER A 91 0.99 13.49 43.71
CA SER A 91 0.25 14.75 43.91
C SER A 91 -0.37 14.86 45.30
N GLU A 92 -0.82 13.74 45.88
CA GLU A 92 -1.31 13.69 47.26
C GLU A 92 -0.18 13.89 48.29
N LYS A 93 1.02 13.37 48.02
CA LYS A 93 2.17 13.47 48.95
C LYS A 93 3.01 14.74 48.78
N PHE A 94 3.11 15.27 47.57
CA PHE A 94 3.98 16.40 47.23
C PHE A 94 3.17 17.60 46.75
N THR A 95 2.31 18.12 47.63
CA THR A 95 1.39 19.24 47.34
C THR A 95 2.06 20.55 46.94
N ASN A 96 3.36 20.70 47.21
CA ASN A 96 4.14 21.92 46.96
C ASN A 96 4.85 21.92 45.59
N ILE A 97 4.75 20.83 44.82
CA ILE A 97 5.37 20.71 43.50
C ILE A 97 4.28 20.86 42.42
N PRO A 98 4.53 21.62 41.35
CA PRO A 98 3.57 21.74 40.25
C PRO A 98 3.18 20.39 39.65
N PRO A 99 1.90 20.16 39.31
CA PRO A 99 1.41 18.90 38.75
C PRO A 99 2.17 18.46 37.48
N GLU A 100 2.60 19.41 36.66
CA GLU A 100 3.33 19.15 35.42
C GLU A 100 4.69 18.50 35.71
N ILE A 101 5.39 18.97 36.75
CA ILE A 101 6.68 18.42 37.18
C ILE A 101 6.48 17.04 37.82
N LEU A 102 5.44 16.88 38.64
CA LEU A 102 5.10 15.57 39.21
C LEU A 102 4.74 14.54 38.15
N LEU A 103 4.07 14.96 37.07
CA LEU A 103 3.77 14.09 35.93
C LEU A 103 5.05 13.69 35.18
N MET A 104 6.00 14.60 34.97
CA MET A 104 7.31 14.28 34.39
C MET A 104 8.08 13.27 35.23
N VAL A 105 8.18 13.51 36.54
CA VAL A 105 8.82 12.58 37.48
C VAL A 105 8.12 11.22 37.46
N SER A 106 6.79 11.21 37.47
CA SER A 106 6.01 9.96 37.41
C SER A 106 6.28 9.17 36.13
N LYS A 107 6.49 9.83 34.98
CA LYS A 107 6.86 9.17 33.71
C LYS A 107 8.19 8.42 33.80
N HIS A 108 9.17 8.97 34.50
CA HIS A 108 10.48 8.31 34.69
C HIS A 108 10.41 7.15 35.69
N LEU A 109 9.52 7.25 36.67
CA LEU A 109 9.37 6.26 37.72
C LEU A 109 8.47 5.08 37.37
N VAL A 110 7.73 5.10 36.24
CA VAL A 110 6.82 4.00 35.84
C VAL A 110 7.50 2.63 35.84
N LEU A 111 8.70 2.54 35.25
CA LEU A 111 9.45 1.28 35.17
C LEU A 111 9.89 0.80 36.55
N HIS A 112 10.39 1.72 37.38
CA HIS A 112 10.87 1.43 38.73
C HIS A 112 9.71 1.02 39.65
N TYR A 113 8.57 1.69 39.52
CA TYR A 113 7.34 1.32 40.22
C TYR A 113 6.85 -0.06 39.80
N ALA A 114 6.89 -0.40 38.51
CA ALA A 114 6.54 -1.74 38.03
C ALA A 114 7.48 -2.80 38.63
N ILE A 115 8.80 -2.57 38.61
CA ILE A 115 9.80 -3.47 39.20
C ILE A 115 9.61 -3.61 40.72
N ALA A 116 9.40 -2.52 41.44
CA ALA A 116 9.14 -2.53 42.87
C ALA A 116 7.81 -3.22 43.21
N SER A 117 6.80 -3.12 42.34
CA SER A 117 5.54 -3.83 42.51
C SER A 117 5.69 -5.34 42.30
N LEU A 118 6.66 -5.77 41.48
CA LEU A 118 7.00 -7.18 41.29
C LEU A 118 7.69 -7.81 42.51
N SER A 119 8.38 -7.03 43.35
CA SER A 119 9.06 -7.55 44.54
C SER A 119 8.10 -8.03 45.64
N HIS A 120 6.83 -7.61 45.56
CA HIS A 120 5.74 -8.03 46.46
C HIS A 120 4.82 -9.11 45.86
N VAL A 121 5.07 -9.56 44.64
CA VAL A 121 4.38 -10.72 44.07
C VAL A 121 4.80 -11.93 44.89
N SER A 122 3.82 -12.58 45.52
CA SER A 122 4.04 -13.79 46.33
C SER A 122 4.92 -14.78 45.56
N ARG A 123 5.87 -15.43 46.24
CA ARG A 123 6.70 -16.49 45.64
C ARG A 123 5.78 -17.42 44.83
N SER A 124 5.98 -17.45 43.51
CA SER A 124 5.28 -18.34 42.56
C SER A 124 5.11 -19.70 43.21
N ARG A 125 3.86 -20.10 43.47
CA ARG A 125 3.61 -21.44 43.97
C ARG A 125 3.50 -22.35 42.75
N GLN A 126 4.06 -23.54 42.90
CA GLN A 126 3.91 -24.58 41.89
C GLN A 126 2.67 -25.40 42.27
N CYS A 127 1.69 -25.43 41.40
CA CYS A 127 0.50 -26.25 41.51
C CYS A 127 0.72 -27.53 40.70
N THR A 128 0.45 -28.69 41.29
CA THR A 128 0.55 -29.98 40.61
C THR A 128 -0.79 -30.68 40.55
N ILE A 129 -1.05 -31.35 39.43
CA ILE A 129 -2.23 -32.21 39.26
C ILE A 129 -1.87 -33.53 38.60
N GLU A 130 -2.62 -34.56 38.94
CA GLU A 130 -2.69 -35.81 38.17
C GLU A 130 -3.85 -35.72 37.17
N PRO A 131 -3.60 -35.61 35.86
CA PRO A 131 -4.66 -35.40 34.87
C PRO A 131 -5.59 -36.61 34.68
N SER A 132 -5.18 -37.80 35.16
CA SER A 132 -5.99 -39.02 35.12
C SER A 132 -7.08 -39.06 36.18
N LYS A 133 -6.99 -38.25 37.24
CA LYS A 133 -8.00 -38.18 38.30
C LYS A 133 -9.02 -37.07 38.01
N ASP A 134 -10.06 -36.97 38.85
CA ASP A 134 -10.89 -35.77 38.93
C ASP A 134 -10.00 -34.52 39.06
N VAL A 135 -10.26 -33.50 38.25
CA VAL A 135 -9.55 -32.21 38.32
C VAL A 135 -10.56 -31.09 38.47
N TRP A 136 -10.34 -30.29 39.52
CA TRP A 136 -11.15 -29.15 39.91
C TRP A 136 -10.34 -27.87 39.74
N ALA A 137 -10.99 -26.80 39.28
CA ALA A 137 -10.40 -25.48 39.08
C ALA A 137 -11.18 -24.40 39.82
N THR A 138 -10.47 -23.52 40.53
CA THR A 138 -11.03 -22.24 40.99
C THR A 138 -10.76 -21.19 39.93
N HIS A 139 -11.65 -20.22 39.79
CA HIS A 139 -11.53 -19.16 38.79
C HIS A 139 -11.48 -17.78 39.46
N LEU A 140 -10.80 -16.85 38.81
CA LEU A 140 -10.73 -15.44 39.21
C LEU A 140 -11.16 -14.59 38.02
N ASP A 141 -12.17 -13.73 38.25
CA ASP A 141 -12.56 -12.72 37.27
C ASP A 141 -11.63 -11.51 37.37
N VAL A 142 -11.16 -11.08 36.21
CA VAL A 142 -10.17 -10.04 36.03
C VAL A 142 -10.63 -9.17 34.86
N ASP A 143 -11.24 -8.00 35.13
CA ASP A 143 -11.82 -7.10 34.10
C ASP A 143 -12.93 -7.77 33.25
N GLY A 144 -13.74 -8.65 33.86
CA GLY A 144 -14.74 -9.42 33.12
C GLY A 144 -14.15 -10.55 32.28
N ILE A 145 -12.85 -10.82 32.43
CA ILE A 145 -12.17 -11.97 31.84
C ILE A 145 -11.89 -12.99 32.95
N GLU A 146 -12.39 -14.21 32.78
CA GLU A 146 -12.19 -15.30 33.73
C GLU A 146 -10.85 -16.02 33.48
N TYR A 147 -10.05 -16.19 34.54
CA TYR A 147 -8.78 -16.92 34.54
C TYR A 147 -8.80 -18.10 35.51
N VAL A 148 -8.01 -19.14 35.21
CA VAL A 148 -7.82 -20.28 36.11
C VAL A 148 -6.94 -19.83 37.27
N ALA A 149 -7.50 -19.78 38.48
CA ALA A 149 -6.83 -19.34 39.69
C ALA A 149 -5.94 -20.44 40.28
N SER A 150 -6.48 -21.66 40.40
CA SER A 150 -5.75 -22.82 40.92
C SER A 150 -6.37 -24.12 40.43
N LEU A 151 -5.57 -25.19 40.41
CA LEU A 151 -6.02 -26.56 40.10
C LEU A 151 -5.86 -27.47 41.32
N SER A 152 -6.66 -28.52 41.38
CA SER A 152 -6.56 -29.55 42.42
C SER A 152 -7.24 -30.85 42.00
N ASN A 153 -6.72 -31.98 42.48
CA ASN A 153 -7.40 -33.26 42.33
C ASN A 153 -8.55 -33.48 43.33
N THR A 154 -8.82 -32.52 44.21
CA THR A 154 -9.94 -32.57 45.16
C THR A 154 -10.78 -31.30 45.08
N PRO A 155 -12.10 -31.37 45.32
CA PRO A 155 -12.95 -30.20 45.30
C PRO A 155 -12.57 -29.25 46.45
N LYS A 156 -12.34 -27.98 46.08
CA LYS A 156 -12.16 -26.86 47.01
C LYS A 156 -13.41 -25.97 47.03
N PRO A 157 -13.65 -25.17 48.08
CA PRO A 157 -14.74 -24.19 48.09
C PRO A 157 -14.65 -23.28 46.86
N GLY A 158 -15.74 -23.17 46.10
CA GLY A 158 -15.81 -22.36 44.88
C GLY A 158 -15.12 -22.95 43.64
N SER A 159 -14.59 -24.17 43.71
CA SER A 159 -14.02 -24.85 42.54
C SER A 159 -15.11 -25.47 41.64
N ARG A 160 -14.85 -25.49 40.33
CA ARG A 160 -15.66 -26.13 39.30
C ARG A 160 -14.93 -27.37 38.81
N LEU A 161 -15.64 -28.47 38.59
CA LEU A 161 -15.07 -29.68 38.01
C LEU A 161 -14.73 -29.42 36.54
N LEU A 162 -13.47 -29.60 36.14
CA LEU A 162 -13.06 -29.50 34.74
C LEU A 162 -13.31 -30.81 34.01
N TRP A 163 -12.90 -31.93 34.60
CA TRP A 163 -13.16 -33.27 34.09
C TRP A 163 -13.13 -34.29 35.22
N ARG A 164 -13.83 -35.41 35.01
CA ARG A 164 -13.78 -36.56 35.91
C ARG A 164 -12.64 -37.48 35.54
N GLU A 165 -12.24 -38.30 36.51
CA GLU A 165 -11.52 -39.53 36.26
C GLU A 165 -12.30 -40.35 35.21
N VAL A 166 -11.64 -40.60 34.09
CA VAL A 166 -12.17 -41.43 33.01
C VAL A 166 -11.44 -42.76 33.10
N ASP A 167 -12.19 -43.85 33.07
CA ASP A 167 -11.68 -45.23 33.20
C ASP A 167 -10.90 -45.70 31.94
N ASP A 168 -10.72 -44.82 30.95
CA ASP A 168 -10.23 -45.17 29.62
C ASP A 168 -8.82 -44.62 29.35
N GLN A 169 -7.96 -45.51 28.85
CA GLN A 169 -6.49 -45.40 28.77
C GLN A 169 -5.95 -44.48 27.66
N GLU A 170 -6.76 -43.62 27.04
CA GLU A 170 -6.38 -43.02 25.75
C GLU A 170 -6.38 -41.48 25.66
N GLU A 171 -6.74 -40.74 26.70
CA GLU A 171 -6.62 -39.27 26.66
C GLU A 171 -5.15 -38.84 26.83
N LYS A 172 -4.48 -38.63 25.69
CA LYS A 172 -3.04 -38.33 25.61
C LYS A 172 -2.73 -36.83 25.66
N TYR A 173 -3.72 -35.94 25.64
CA TYR A 173 -3.51 -34.51 25.43
C TYR A 173 -4.43 -33.62 26.28
N LEU A 174 -3.94 -32.43 26.61
CA LEU A 174 -4.70 -31.31 27.17
C LEU A 174 -4.63 -30.12 26.23
N PHE A 175 -5.70 -29.33 26.19
CA PHE A 175 -5.75 -28.07 25.44
C PHE A 175 -5.85 -26.92 26.42
N ILE A 176 -4.89 -26.00 26.33
CA ILE A 176 -4.74 -24.88 27.25
C ILE A 176 -4.94 -23.59 26.46
N SER A 177 -5.91 -22.76 26.88
CA SER A 177 -6.09 -21.41 26.36
C SER A 177 -5.41 -20.41 27.29
N GLU A 178 -4.61 -19.51 26.73
CA GLU A 178 -3.88 -18.48 27.47
C GLU A 178 -3.82 -17.15 26.71
N ASP A 179 -3.63 -16.06 27.43
CA ASP A 179 -3.27 -14.77 26.87
C ASP A 179 -1.98 -14.25 27.53
N HIS A 180 -1.63 -12.99 27.26
CA HIS A 180 -0.48 -12.33 27.89
C HIS A 180 -0.58 -12.18 29.43
N LEU A 181 -1.77 -12.38 30.01
CA LEU A 181 -2.07 -12.31 31.44
C LEU A 181 -2.13 -13.67 32.14
N GLY A 182 -2.42 -14.76 31.45
CA GLY A 182 -2.34 -16.09 32.06
C GLY A 182 -3.27 -17.11 31.43
N ILE A 183 -3.38 -18.25 32.09
CA ILE A 183 -4.19 -19.38 31.64
C ILE A 183 -5.66 -19.10 31.93
N ARG A 184 -6.47 -19.22 30.87
CA ARG A 184 -7.89 -18.93 30.89
C ARG A 184 -8.74 -20.18 30.97
N GLN A 185 -8.38 -21.21 30.21
CA GLN A 185 -9.14 -22.46 30.16
C GLN A 185 -8.21 -23.65 29.97
N ILE A 186 -8.61 -24.79 30.53
CA ILE A 186 -7.94 -26.08 30.35
C ILE A 186 -9.02 -27.12 30.09
N ILE A 187 -8.96 -27.78 28.94
CA ILE A 187 -9.94 -28.78 28.51
C ILE A 187 -9.24 -30.04 28.01
N LYS A 188 -9.97 -31.16 28.02
CA LYS A 188 -9.54 -32.44 27.46
C LYS A 188 -10.12 -32.73 26.09
N ASP A 189 -11.35 -32.28 25.86
CA ASP A 189 -12.06 -32.45 24.59
C ASP A 189 -12.12 -31.11 23.85
N PRO A 190 -11.51 -30.97 22.66
CA PRO A 190 -11.60 -29.75 21.87
C PRO A 190 -13.04 -29.44 21.42
N GLY A 191 -13.92 -30.44 21.32
CA GLY A 191 -15.34 -30.28 20.97
C GLY A 191 -16.20 -29.66 22.08
N ALA A 192 -15.66 -29.56 23.31
CA ALA A 192 -16.36 -28.95 24.45
C ALA A 192 -16.40 -27.41 24.40
N VAL A 193 -15.72 -26.77 23.45
CA VAL A 193 -15.75 -25.31 23.28
C VAL A 193 -17.07 -24.89 22.63
N ILE A 194 -17.97 -24.32 23.43
CA ILE A 194 -19.25 -23.78 22.94
C ILE A 194 -18.98 -22.49 22.16
N SER A 195 -19.39 -22.45 20.89
CA SER A 195 -19.21 -21.36 19.92
C SER A 195 -19.76 -19.97 20.34
N GLN A 196 -20.42 -19.83 21.49
CA GLN A 196 -21.01 -18.58 21.97
C GLN A 196 -20.12 -17.75 22.91
N GLN A 197 -18.94 -18.22 23.29
CA GLN A 197 -17.95 -17.42 24.02
C GLN A 197 -16.80 -17.02 23.10
N GLY A 198 -16.88 -15.81 22.54
CA GLY A 198 -15.85 -15.22 21.69
C GLY A 198 -14.44 -15.47 22.22
N SER A 199 -13.66 -16.21 21.44
CA SER A 199 -12.31 -16.67 21.76
C SER A 199 -11.41 -15.48 22.12
N SER A 200 -10.99 -15.39 23.37
CA SER A 200 -10.13 -14.28 23.84
C SER A 200 -8.80 -14.78 24.42
N GLY A 201 -8.29 -15.90 23.90
CA GLY A 201 -6.96 -16.43 24.20
C GLY A 201 -6.45 -17.34 23.08
N TRP A 202 -5.15 -17.64 23.09
CA TRP A 202 -4.51 -18.57 22.18
C TRP A 202 -4.34 -19.93 22.82
N TRP A 203 -4.50 -20.98 22.02
CA TRP A 203 -4.54 -22.36 22.43
C TRP A 203 -3.21 -23.07 22.18
N ARG A 204 -2.87 -23.98 23.09
CA ARG A 204 -1.75 -24.90 22.99
C ARG A 204 -2.21 -26.33 23.26
N THR A 205 -1.65 -27.26 22.51
CA THR A 205 -1.89 -28.71 22.67
C THR A 205 -0.73 -29.32 23.44
N LEU A 206 -1.02 -29.81 24.63
CA LEU A 206 -0.04 -30.32 25.58
C LEU A 206 -0.14 -31.85 25.67
N PRO A 207 0.90 -32.61 25.30
CA PRO A 207 0.92 -34.06 25.51
C PRO A 207 1.06 -34.40 26.99
N ILE A 208 0.24 -35.33 27.47
CA ILE A 208 0.32 -35.89 28.82
C ILE A 208 1.41 -36.96 28.83
N THR A 209 2.66 -36.54 28.98
CA THR A 209 3.83 -37.43 29.02
C THR A 209 4.20 -37.88 30.44
N SER A 210 3.64 -37.21 31.46
CA SER A 210 3.92 -37.45 32.88
C SER A 210 2.63 -37.71 33.64
N LYS A 211 2.70 -38.54 34.70
CA LYS A 211 1.60 -38.76 35.64
C LYS A 211 1.20 -37.50 36.41
N VAL A 212 2.14 -36.58 36.58
CA VAL A 212 1.93 -35.31 37.27
C VAL A 212 2.32 -34.17 36.36
N LEU A 213 1.42 -33.21 36.21
CA LEU A 213 1.64 -31.96 35.50
C LEU A 213 1.84 -30.82 36.49
N SER A 214 2.78 -29.93 36.20
CA SER A 214 3.12 -28.79 37.05
C SER A 214 2.78 -27.47 36.36
N PHE A 215 2.12 -26.60 37.10
CA PHE A 215 1.72 -25.26 36.72
C PHE A 215 2.34 -24.25 37.69
N SER A 216 2.67 -23.07 37.19
CA SER A 216 3.19 -21.95 37.99
C SER A 216 2.16 -20.83 38.06
N ASP A 217 1.91 -20.31 39.25
CA ASP A 217 1.00 -19.19 39.49
C ASP A 217 1.73 -17.89 39.85
N ASP A 218 1.04 -16.76 39.69
CA ASP A 218 1.48 -15.44 40.18
C ASP A 218 0.91 -15.10 41.57
N GLY A 219 0.41 -16.11 42.30
CA GLY A 219 -0.33 -15.94 43.56
C GLY A 219 -1.82 -15.61 43.40
N LEU A 220 -2.30 -15.34 42.18
CA LEU A 220 -3.71 -15.05 41.88
C LEU A 220 -4.28 -15.99 40.82
N LYS A 221 -3.50 -16.24 39.78
CA LYS A 221 -3.87 -17.08 38.63
C LYS A 221 -2.69 -17.83 38.05
N LEU A 222 -3.00 -18.91 37.34
CA LEU A 222 -2.01 -19.70 36.64
C LEU A 222 -1.42 -18.90 35.48
N ARG A 223 -0.09 -18.94 35.36
CA ARG A 223 0.68 -18.18 34.37
C ARG A 223 1.34 -19.05 33.32
N SER A 224 1.82 -20.23 33.71
CA SER A 224 2.54 -21.12 32.82
C SER A 224 2.47 -22.56 33.31
N PHE A 225 2.93 -23.48 32.47
CA PHE A 225 3.02 -24.90 32.73
C PHE A 225 4.42 -25.40 32.34
N ALA A 226 4.89 -26.44 33.03
CA ALA A 226 6.26 -26.94 32.84
C ALA A 226 6.41 -27.89 31.65
N ALA A 227 5.32 -28.54 31.23
CA ALA A 227 5.35 -29.52 30.14
C ALA A 227 5.50 -28.83 28.77
N ALA A 228 6.27 -29.43 27.87
CA ALA A 228 6.47 -28.90 26.52
C ALA A 228 5.22 -29.19 25.65
N PRO A 229 4.59 -28.18 25.05
CA PRO A 229 3.49 -28.38 24.10
C PRO A 229 4.02 -28.97 22.78
N LEU A 230 3.11 -29.52 21.94
CA LEU A 230 3.47 -30.10 20.64
C LEU A 230 4.19 -29.09 19.73
N ASN A 231 3.73 -27.83 19.74
CA ASN A 231 4.38 -26.72 19.05
C ASN A 231 4.70 -25.61 20.08
N PRO A 232 5.96 -25.49 20.56
CA PRO A 232 6.32 -24.50 21.58
C PRO A 232 6.27 -23.06 21.07
N THR A 233 6.54 -22.87 19.77
CA THR A 233 6.65 -21.55 19.14
C THR A 233 5.37 -21.09 18.44
N ILE A 234 4.29 -21.89 18.43
CA ILE A 234 3.04 -21.57 17.73
C ILE A 234 1.86 -21.70 18.70
N CYS A 235 1.01 -20.67 18.71
CA CYS A 235 -0.23 -20.65 19.48
C CYS A 235 -1.42 -20.48 18.52
N TRP A 236 -2.50 -21.21 18.76
CA TRP A 236 -3.62 -21.39 17.83
C TRP A 236 -4.86 -20.58 18.24
N PRO A 237 -5.71 -20.13 17.31
CA PRO A 237 -6.94 -19.37 17.67
C PRO A 237 -8.03 -20.24 18.31
N TYR A 238 -7.97 -21.57 18.12
CA TYR A 238 -8.89 -22.57 18.69
C TYR A 238 -8.12 -23.84 19.07
N PRO A 239 -8.66 -24.73 19.93
CA PRO A 239 -7.95 -25.95 20.32
C PRO A 239 -7.73 -26.89 19.12
N MET A 240 -6.47 -27.21 18.85
CA MET A 240 -6.05 -27.99 17.68
C MET A 240 -5.69 -29.44 18.06
N ALA A 241 -6.52 -30.41 17.64
CA ALA A 241 -6.25 -31.82 17.87
C ALA A 241 -4.90 -32.26 17.24
N PRO A 242 -4.19 -33.23 17.84
CA PRO A 242 -2.90 -33.72 17.32
C PRO A 242 -2.96 -34.20 15.87
N ASP A 243 -4.04 -34.88 15.48
CA ASP A 243 -4.20 -35.36 14.10
C ASP A 243 -4.38 -34.19 13.11
N ALA A 244 -5.07 -33.12 13.53
CA ALA A 244 -5.15 -31.89 12.74
C ALA A 244 -3.75 -31.28 12.57
N LEU A 245 -2.99 -31.13 13.66
CA LEU A 245 -1.62 -30.58 13.63
C LEU A 245 -0.66 -31.38 12.74
N LYS A 246 -0.77 -32.71 12.76
CA LYS A 246 0.07 -33.60 11.93
C LYS A 246 -0.19 -33.41 10.44
N ASN A 247 -1.41 -33.03 10.08
CA ASN A 247 -1.84 -32.81 8.71
C ASN A 247 -1.75 -31.33 8.28
N MET A 248 -1.07 -30.46 9.04
CA MET A 248 -0.83 -29.07 8.66
C MET A 248 0.50 -28.90 7.93
N ALA A 249 0.48 -28.17 6.83
CA ALA A 249 1.62 -27.61 6.14
C ALA A 249 1.90 -26.18 6.61
N TYR A 250 3.18 -25.80 6.65
CA TYR A 250 3.66 -24.50 7.09
C TYR A 250 4.40 -23.81 5.94
N HIS A 251 4.02 -22.57 5.63
CA HIS A 251 4.56 -21.80 4.51
C HIS A 251 5.11 -20.47 5.04
N VAL A 252 6.44 -20.37 5.07
CA VAL A 252 7.16 -19.19 5.57
C VAL A 252 7.41 -18.22 4.42
N THR A 253 7.17 -16.93 4.64
CA THR A 253 7.26 -15.87 3.61
C THR A 253 8.43 -14.91 3.80
N LYS A 254 9.18 -15.02 4.90
CA LYS A 254 10.38 -14.20 5.17
C LYS A 254 11.59 -15.07 5.43
N ASP A 255 12.73 -14.64 4.89
CA ASP A 255 14.01 -15.29 5.10
C ASP A 255 14.31 -15.40 6.60
N SER A 256 14.62 -16.61 7.04
CA SER A 256 14.63 -17.02 8.45
C SER A 256 15.80 -16.42 9.27
N SER A 257 16.54 -15.46 8.72
CA SER A 257 17.83 -15.05 9.26
C SER A 257 17.78 -14.05 10.41
N LEU A 258 16.66 -13.36 10.68
CA LEU A 258 16.59 -12.38 11.79
C LEU A 258 15.29 -12.30 12.61
N SER A 259 14.19 -13.00 12.25
CA SER A 259 12.89 -12.80 12.94
C SER A 259 12.24 -14.04 13.57
N LEU A 260 12.71 -15.25 13.26
CA LEU A 260 12.36 -16.49 13.97
C LEU A 260 13.46 -16.92 14.94
N GLY A 261 14.23 -15.95 15.44
CA GLY A 261 15.23 -16.18 16.48
C GLY A 261 14.57 -16.55 17.79
N MET A 262 14.26 -17.84 17.99
CA MET A 262 14.08 -18.59 19.25
C MET A 262 13.26 -17.97 20.40
N THR A 263 12.59 -16.82 20.22
CA THR A 263 12.02 -16.02 21.33
C THR A 263 10.65 -15.41 21.06
N ILE A 264 10.15 -15.37 19.82
CA ILE A 264 8.81 -14.82 19.51
C ILE A 264 7.85 -15.96 19.15
N GLU A 265 6.82 -16.16 19.97
CA GLU A 265 5.73 -17.09 19.73
C GLU A 265 4.83 -16.58 18.58
N ALA A 266 4.64 -17.39 17.54
CA ALA A 266 3.72 -17.13 16.44
C ALA A 266 2.28 -17.33 16.91
N ARG A 267 1.56 -16.22 17.07
CA ARG A 267 0.15 -16.20 17.46
C ARG A 267 -0.71 -16.21 16.21
N MET A 268 -1.14 -17.39 15.82
CA MET A 268 -1.93 -17.59 14.59
C MET A 268 -3.31 -16.95 14.72
N VAL A 269 -3.81 -16.42 13.61
CA VAL A 269 -5.16 -15.89 13.44
C VAL A 269 -5.88 -16.73 12.39
N ALA A 270 -7.16 -16.99 12.61
CA ALA A 270 -8.01 -17.70 11.66
C ALA A 270 -8.34 -16.81 10.45
N LEU A 271 -8.15 -17.35 9.25
CA LEU A 271 -8.63 -16.80 7.99
C LEU A 271 -9.66 -17.77 7.42
N GLU A 272 -10.92 -17.34 7.48
CA GLU A 272 -12.08 -18.16 7.15
C GLU A 272 -12.41 -18.04 5.66
N PHE A 273 -12.81 -19.15 5.05
CA PHE A 273 -13.23 -19.20 3.65
C PHE A 273 -14.61 -19.81 3.53
N ASN A 274 -15.41 -19.30 2.59
CA ASN A 274 -16.66 -19.91 2.14
C ASN A 274 -17.80 -20.04 3.17
N GLU A 275 -17.68 -19.47 4.37
CA GLU A 275 -18.83 -19.33 5.26
C GLU A 275 -19.89 -18.45 4.62
N SER A 276 -21.17 -18.75 4.86
CA SER A 276 -22.30 -18.08 4.22
C SER A 276 -22.41 -16.59 4.54
N GLU A 277 -21.77 -16.13 5.62
CA GLU A 277 -21.75 -14.72 6.05
C GLU A 277 -20.63 -13.91 5.39
N ILE A 278 -19.68 -14.56 4.70
CA ILE A 278 -18.53 -13.90 4.08
C ILE A 278 -18.96 -13.20 2.80
N THR A 279 -18.56 -11.94 2.68
CA THR A 279 -18.89 -11.06 1.56
C THR A 279 -17.71 -10.76 0.64
N GLY A 280 -16.48 -10.97 1.12
CA GLY A 280 -15.26 -10.73 0.37
C GLY A 280 -14.02 -10.73 1.25
N TYR A 281 -12.88 -10.39 0.66
CA TYR A 281 -11.58 -10.39 1.32
C TYR A 281 -10.86 -9.08 1.09
N SER A 282 -10.09 -8.63 2.08
CA SER A 282 -9.24 -7.46 1.96
C SER A 282 -7.78 -7.78 2.26
N ALA A 283 -6.87 -7.14 1.52
CA ALA A 283 -5.44 -7.21 1.78
C ALA A 283 -4.92 -5.83 2.20
N CYS A 284 -4.19 -5.77 3.32
CA CYS A 284 -3.51 -4.57 3.79
C CYS A 284 -2.03 -4.62 3.43
N TRP A 285 -1.53 -3.50 2.92
CA TRP A 285 -0.15 -3.33 2.51
C TRP A 285 0.49 -2.16 3.24
N TYR A 286 1.73 -2.33 3.69
CA TYR A 286 2.52 -1.27 4.33
C TYR A 286 3.99 -1.41 3.93
N LYS A 287 4.59 -0.35 3.37
CA LYS A 287 5.96 -0.36 2.80
C LYS A 287 6.17 -1.56 1.85
N ASP A 288 5.21 -1.79 0.95
CA ASP A 288 5.19 -2.91 -0.02
C ASP A 288 5.20 -4.33 0.60
N GLN A 289 4.86 -4.47 1.89
CA GLN A 289 4.68 -5.76 2.54
C GLN A 289 3.20 -6.04 2.77
N LEU A 290 2.75 -7.25 2.47
CA LEU A 290 1.43 -7.74 2.88
C LEU A 290 1.42 -7.87 4.40
N VAL A 291 0.72 -6.98 5.09
CA VAL A 291 0.67 -6.91 6.56
C VAL A 291 -0.64 -7.42 7.13
N ASP A 292 -1.69 -7.55 6.35
CA ASP A 292 -2.94 -8.12 6.86
C ASP A 292 -3.78 -8.74 5.75
N LEU A 293 -4.55 -9.76 6.12
CA LEU A 293 -5.59 -10.38 5.30
C LEU A 293 -6.86 -10.46 6.15
N HIS A 294 -7.88 -9.73 5.73
CA HIS A 294 -9.13 -9.61 6.46
C HIS A 294 -10.27 -10.28 5.71
N THR A 295 -11.07 -11.07 6.43
CA THR A 295 -12.29 -11.70 5.90
C THR A 295 -13.48 -10.82 6.26
N HIS A 296 -14.21 -10.34 5.24
CA HIS A 296 -15.34 -9.45 5.48
C HIS A 296 -16.63 -10.22 5.71
N LYS A 297 -17.36 -9.89 6.78
CA LYS A 297 -18.70 -10.40 7.07
C LYS A 297 -19.73 -9.28 7.09
N ALA A 298 -21.00 -9.61 6.83
CA ALA A 298 -22.07 -8.62 6.88
C ALA A 298 -22.17 -7.96 8.27
N GLU A 299 -22.29 -6.63 8.30
CA GLU A 299 -22.47 -5.82 9.53
C GLU A 299 -21.33 -5.89 10.56
N GLU A 300 -20.12 -6.22 10.14
CA GLU A 300 -18.96 -6.27 11.04
C GLU A 300 -18.49 -4.89 11.55
N SER A 301 -17.66 -4.92 12.59
CA SER A 301 -16.97 -3.74 13.10
C SER A 301 -15.80 -3.34 12.20
N LEU A 302 -15.83 -2.11 11.67
CA LEU A 302 -14.74 -1.54 10.86
C LEU A 302 -13.58 -0.97 11.69
N ALA A 303 -13.46 -1.36 12.96
CA ALA A 303 -12.46 -0.81 13.88
C ALA A 303 -11.02 -1.19 13.50
N PHE A 304 -10.82 -2.40 12.93
CA PHE A 304 -9.51 -2.95 12.56
C PHE A 304 -8.73 -2.02 11.61
N TYR A 305 -9.41 -1.33 10.68
CA TYR A 305 -8.77 -0.35 9.80
C TYR A 305 -8.02 0.74 10.58
N ARG A 306 -8.64 1.28 11.63
CA ARG A 306 -8.05 2.34 12.46
C ARG A 306 -6.91 1.83 13.34
N GLU A 307 -6.99 0.58 13.78
CA GLU A 307 -5.93 -0.04 14.57
C GLU A 307 -4.62 -0.12 13.79
N VAL A 308 -4.69 -0.56 12.52
CA VAL A 308 -3.52 -0.62 11.64
C VAL A 308 -2.96 0.77 11.36
N ASP A 309 -3.82 1.76 11.12
CA ASP A 309 -3.40 3.15 10.94
C ASP A 309 -2.70 3.71 12.18
N ASP A 310 -3.24 3.47 13.37
CA ASP A 310 -2.67 3.99 14.62
C ASP A 310 -1.35 3.28 14.97
N MET A 311 -1.23 1.99 14.68
CA MET A 311 0.05 1.28 14.76
C MET A 311 1.10 1.92 13.83
N ALA A 312 0.73 2.23 12.59
CA ALA A 312 1.63 2.84 11.62
C ALA A 312 2.08 4.23 12.07
N LYS A 313 1.16 5.06 12.56
CA LYS A 313 1.46 6.38 13.14
C LYS A 313 2.42 6.28 14.32
N LYS A 314 2.20 5.34 15.26
CA LYS A 314 3.08 5.14 16.42
C LYS A 314 4.49 4.71 16.02
N LYS A 315 4.60 3.82 15.04
CA LYS A 315 5.90 3.38 14.50
C LYS A 315 6.65 4.54 13.84
N LEU A 316 5.96 5.37 13.04
CA LEU A 316 6.51 6.58 12.44
C LEU A 316 7.00 7.62 13.46
N VAL A 317 6.34 7.75 14.61
CA VAL A 317 6.80 8.67 15.68
C VAL A 317 8.10 8.18 16.32
N LYS A 318 8.28 6.86 16.46
CA LYS A 318 9.51 6.25 17.01
C LYS A 318 10.69 6.27 16.03
N GLU A 319 10.43 6.20 14.72
CA GLU A 319 11.45 6.18 13.65
C GLU A 319 12.00 7.57 13.27
N LYS A 320 11.65 8.65 13.99
CA LYS A 320 12.18 10.01 13.73
C LYS A 320 13.66 10.17 14.15
N SER A 321 14.56 9.51 13.42
CA SER A 321 15.93 9.95 13.19
C SER A 321 16.40 9.42 11.83
N ASN A 322 16.52 10.32 10.87
CA ASN A 322 17.42 10.25 9.70
C ASN A 322 16.95 9.77 8.33
N ASP A 323 15.67 9.55 8.02
CA ASP A 323 15.30 9.44 6.60
C ASP A 323 13.97 10.10 6.22
N SER A 324 14.02 10.85 5.12
CA SER A 324 12.92 11.68 4.59
C SER A 324 12.23 11.04 3.38
N THR A 325 12.53 9.78 3.10
CA THR A 325 11.91 8.97 2.06
C THR A 325 10.48 8.59 2.45
N ALA A 326 9.51 9.15 1.72
CA ALA A 326 8.07 8.88 1.70
C ALA A 326 7.42 8.23 2.96
N ARG A 327 6.67 9.03 3.73
CA ARG A 327 5.68 8.55 4.72
C ARG A 327 4.70 7.58 4.05
N SER A 328 4.95 6.28 4.15
CA SER A 328 4.05 5.25 3.60
C SER A 328 2.94 4.96 4.61
N SER A 329 1.70 5.33 4.31
CA SER A 329 0.53 4.89 5.08
C SER A 329 0.10 3.49 4.66
N PRO A 330 -0.53 2.70 5.56
CA PRO A 330 -1.16 1.45 5.15
C PRO A 330 -2.21 1.71 4.06
N HIS A 331 -2.30 0.83 3.08
CA HIS A 331 -3.37 0.86 2.08
C HIS A 331 -4.04 -0.50 1.95
N TRP A 332 -5.32 -0.49 1.58
CA TRP A 332 -6.15 -1.68 1.54
C TRP A 332 -6.74 -1.89 0.15
N THR A 333 -6.77 -3.12 -0.32
CA THR A 333 -7.55 -3.54 -1.48
C THR A 333 -8.70 -4.43 -1.02
N TYR A 334 -9.82 -4.41 -1.74
CA TYR A 334 -10.99 -5.22 -1.44
C TYR A 334 -11.35 -6.08 -2.66
N HIS A 335 -11.65 -7.35 -2.41
CA HIS A 335 -11.93 -8.36 -3.42
C HIS A 335 -13.27 -9.04 -3.06
N PRO A 336 -14.39 -8.61 -3.67
CA PRO A 336 -15.71 -9.13 -3.34
C PRO A 336 -15.93 -10.56 -3.86
N LEU A 337 -16.67 -11.35 -3.08
CA LEU A 337 -17.25 -12.62 -3.54
C LEU A 337 -18.64 -12.37 -4.13
N ASN A 338 -18.89 -12.93 -5.31
CA ASN A 338 -20.17 -12.86 -5.99
C ASN A 338 -21.17 -13.90 -5.42
N PRO A 339 -22.48 -13.73 -5.66
CA PRO A 339 -23.47 -14.72 -5.26
C PRO A 339 -23.13 -16.12 -5.76
N GLY A 340 -23.08 -17.10 -4.83
CA GLY A 340 -22.73 -18.49 -5.14
C GLY A 340 -21.26 -18.73 -5.51
N GLU A 341 -20.41 -17.72 -5.36
CA GLU A 341 -18.96 -17.84 -5.54
C GLU A 341 -18.30 -18.36 -4.26
N ARG A 342 -17.43 -19.36 -4.41
CA ARG A 342 -16.64 -19.94 -3.33
C ARG A 342 -15.19 -20.09 -3.80
N VAL A 343 -14.25 -19.90 -2.89
CA VAL A 343 -12.82 -20.16 -3.07
C VAL A 343 -12.60 -21.67 -3.09
N GLU A 344 -11.99 -22.17 -4.16
CA GLU A 344 -11.62 -23.58 -4.33
C GLU A 344 -10.13 -23.81 -4.06
N GLN A 345 -9.30 -22.82 -4.38
CA GLN A 345 -7.86 -22.92 -4.24
C GLN A 345 -7.25 -21.62 -3.71
N VAL A 346 -6.21 -21.76 -2.89
CA VAL A 346 -5.40 -20.65 -2.39
C VAL A 346 -3.96 -20.86 -2.82
N TRP A 347 -3.43 -19.88 -3.53
CA TRP A 347 -2.07 -19.88 -4.07
C TRP A 347 -1.25 -18.79 -3.39
N LEU A 348 -0.03 -19.14 -2.98
CA LEU A 348 0.92 -18.23 -2.37
C LEU A 348 2.13 -18.08 -3.29
N ARG A 349 2.50 -16.84 -3.56
CA ARG A 349 3.73 -16.52 -4.26
C ARG A 349 4.82 -16.16 -3.27
N THR A 350 5.96 -16.82 -3.37
CA THR A 350 7.17 -16.50 -2.58
C THR A 350 8.39 -16.43 -3.49
N LYS A 351 9.45 -15.77 -3.01
CA LYS A 351 10.75 -15.73 -3.69
C LYS A 351 11.30 -17.15 -3.84
N LYS A 352 11.85 -17.47 -5.02
CA LYS A 352 12.52 -18.76 -5.25
C LYS A 352 13.84 -18.82 -4.47
N GLU A 353 14.04 -19.86 -3.65
CA GLU A 353 15.35 -20.16 -3.06
C GLU A 353 16.29 -20.56 -4.22
N ALA A 354 17.44 -19.89 -4.35
CA ALA A 354 18.43 -20.27 -5.34
C ALA A 354 19.07 -21.59 -4.91
N ASP A 355 19.09 -22.61 -5.78
CA ASP A 355 19.78 -23.87 -5.53
C ASP A 355 21.26 -23.59 -5.23
N GLU A 356 21.70 -23.80 -3.98
CA GLU A 356 23.09 -23.56 -3.51
C GLU A 356 24.13 -24.52 -4.13
N LYS A 357 23.84 -25.20 -5.24
CA LYS A 357 24.74 -26.21 -5.83
C LYS A 357 25.43 -25.85 -7.13
N ASP A 358 25.12 -24.72 -7.77
CA ASP A 358 25.80 -24.30 -9.00
C ASP A 358 26.13 -22.80 -9.00
N THR A 359 27.12 -22.39 -8.20
CA THR A 359 27.84 -21.14 -8.49
C THR A 359 29.33 -21.32 -8.23
N SER A 360 30.10 -21.41 -9.31
CA SER A 360 31.54 -21.17 -9.34
C SER A 360 31.85 -19.76 -8.82
N GLU A 361 32.96 -19.62 -8.08
CA GLU A 361 33.33 -18.50 -7.20
C GLU A 361 33.53 -17.09 -7.82
N ASP A 362 33.14 -16.82 -9.08
CA ASP A 362 33.54 -15.59 -9.79
C ASP A 362 32.41 -14.66 -10.24
N GLU A 363 31.39 -14.42 -9.41
CA GLU A 363 30.51 -13.25 -9.58
C GLU A 363 30.29 -12.48 -8.27
N ILE A 364 31.03 -11.37 -8.16
CA ILE A 364 30.85 -10.32 -7.17
C ILE A 364 29.45 -9.69 -7.38
N ARG A 365 28.45 -10.13 -6.62
CA ARG A 365 27.13 -9.49 -6.57
C ARG A 365 27.24 -8.04 -6.08
N PRO A 366 26.59 -7.06 -6.72
CA PRO A 366 26.46 -5.72 -6.15
C PRO A 366 25.54 -5.77 -4.93
N LYS A 367 26.08 -5.43 -3.75
CA LYS A 367 25.30 -5.21 -2.52
C LYS A 367 24.56 -3.86 -2.60
N THR A 368 23.46 -3.77 -3.34
CA THR A 368 22.51 -2.64 -3.22
C THR A 368 21.11 -3.01 -3.72
N SER A 369 20.24 -3.48 -2.83
CA SER A 369 18.94 -2.85 -2.50
C SER A 369 18.11 -3.80 -1.64
N ASP A 370 17.66 -3.25 -0.52
CA ASP A 370 16.82 -3.89 0.48
C ASP A 370 15.39 -4.08 -0.07
N THR A 371 15.02 -5.35 -0.25
CA THR A 371 13.74 -5.95 0.19
C THR A 371 12.41 -5.26 -0.16
N ALA A 372 11.96 -5.34 -1.42
CA ALA A 372 10.54 -5.49 -1.72
C ALA A 372 10.17 -6.99 -1.58
N THR A 373 9.40 -7.37 -0.57
CA THR A 373 8.97 -8.76 -0.39
C THR A 373 7.99 -9.15 -1.50
N GLU A 374 8.36 -10.10 -2.36
CA GLU A 374 7.61 -10.56 -3.54
C GLU A 374 6.30 -11.33 -3.21
N THR A 375 5.88 -11.32 -1.95
CA THR A 375 4.73 -12.07 -1.44
C THR A 375 3.42 -11.60 -2.06
N ALA A 376 2.69 -12.52 -2.67
CA ALA A 376 1.33 -12.30 -3.17
C ALA A 376 0.47 -13.52 -2.83
N ILE A 377 -0.83 -13.31 -2.67
CA ILE A 377 -1.80 -14.40 -2.50
C ILE A 377 -2.84 -14.32 -3.61
N SER A 378 -3.26 -15.46 -4.12
CA SER A 378 -4.28 -15.57 -5.15
C SER A 378 -5.35 -16.56 -4.71
N LEU A 379 -6.62 -16.16 -4.85
CA LEU A 379 -7.77 -17.01 -4.56
C LEU A 379 -8.44 -17.39 -5.88
N VAL A 380 -8.49 -18.69 -6.18
CA VAL A 380 -9.18 -19.22 -7.36
C VAL A 380 -10.56 -19.70 -6.93
N THR A 381 -11.60 -19.26 -7.63
CA THR A 381 -13.00 -19.54 -7.27
C THR A 381 -13.66 -20.53 -8.22
N ASN A 382 -14.77 -21.14 -7.77
CA ASN A 382 -15.61 -22.05 -8.56
C ASN A 382 -16.26 -21.40 -9.80
N GLN A 383 -16.15 -20.08 -9.94
CA GLN A 383 -16.64 -19.32 -11.09
C GLN A 383 -15.49 -18.97 -12.05
N SER A 384 -14.34 -19.64 -11.94
CA SER A 384 -13.14 -19.40 -12.75
C SER A 384 -12.60 -17.96 -12.64
N ARG A 385 -12.90 -17.26 -11.53
CA ARG A 385 -12.29 -15.97 -11.21
C ARG A 385 -11.03 -16.20 -10.37
N THR A 386 -10.04 -15.35 -10.61
CA THR A 386 -8.79 -15.32 -9.85
C THR A 386 -8.68 -13.98 -9.14
N LEU A 387 -8.73 -13.98 -7.81
CA LEU A 387 -8.61 -12.79 -6.98
C LEU A 387 -7.16 -12.65 -6.52
N ILE A 388 -6.38 -11.83 -7.23
CA ILE A 388 -4.96 -11.62 -6.91
C ILE A 388 -4.81 -10.45 -5.93
N MET A 389 -4.13 -10.73 -4.82
CA MET A 389 -3.75 -9.75 -3.81
C MET A 389 -2.22 -9.65 -3.77
N GLY A 390 -1.68 -8.71 -4.56
CA GLY A 390 -0.24 -8.44 -4.67
C GLY A 390 0.13 -7.94 -6.06
N ARG A 391 1.37 -7.49 -6.26
CA ARG A 391 1.86 -7.06 -7.59
C ARG A 391 2.05 -8.26 -8.51
N ASN A 392 1.65 -8.18 -9.79
CA ASN A 392 1.76 -9.31 -10.73
C ASN A 392 3.19 -9.68 -11.17
N SER A 393 4.18 -8.80 -11.02
CA SER A 393 5.48 -8.95 -11.69
C SER A 393 6.62 -9.35 -10.75
N SER A 394 7.09 -10.60 -10.79
CA SER A 394 8.53 -10.85 -10.67
C SER A 394 8.95 -12.15 -11.37
N THR A 395 10.05 -12.08 -12.12
CA THR A 395 10.64 -13.20 -12.88
C THR A 395 11.35 -14.24 -12.00
N HIS A 396 11.42 -14.01 -10.69
CA HIS A 396 12.13 -14.83 -9.70
C HIS A 396 11.24 -15.43 -8.60
N SER A 397 9.92 -15.40 -8.79
CA SER A 397 8.96 -15.92 -7.81
C SER A 397 8.14 -17.09 -8.37
N GLU A 398 7.75 -18.01 -7.49
CA GLU A 398 6.99 -19.21 -7.84
C GLU A 398 5.64 -19.19 -7.10
N TRP A 399 4.57 -19.53 -7.83
CA TRP A 399 3.25 -19.75 -7.25
C TRP A 399 3.14 -21.18 -6.73
N LYS A 400 2.86 -21.32 -5.43
CA LYS A 400 2.62 -22.59 -4.77
C LYS A 400 1.17 -22.67 -4.32
N CYS A 401 0.45 -23.71 -4.73
CA CYS A 401 -0.86 -24.01 -4.16
C CYS A 401 -0.67 -24.43 -2.69
N ILE A 402 -1.27 -23.67 -1.78
CA ILE A 402 -1.17 -23.89 -0.33
C ILE A 402 -2.45 -24.47 0.26
N SER A 403 -3.58 -24.40 -0.46
CA SER A 403 -4.84 -25.04 -0.05
C SER A 403 -5.69 -25.36 -1.28
N LYS A 404 -6.33 -26.54 -1.28
CA LYS A 404 -7.23 -27.03 -2.35
C LYS A 404 -8.42 -27.78 -1.74
N ASP A 405 -9.61 -27.59 -2.32
CA ASP A 405 -10.83 -28.40 -2.10
C ASP A 405 -11.26 -28.64 -0.63
N SER A 406 -10.83 -27.79 0.31
CA SER A 406 -11.25 -27.87 1.72
C SER A 406 -12.06 -26.64 2.11
N THR A 407 -13.28 -26.56 1.57
CA THR A 407 -14.24 -25.49 1.92
C THR A 407 -14.78 -25.60 3.36
N GLU A 408 -14.39 -26.62 4.12
CA GLU A 408 -14.69 -26.74 5.56
C GLU A 408 -13.50 -26.40 6.49
N SER A 409 -12.30 -26.14 5.96
CA SER A 409 -11.10 -25.96 6.80
C SER A 409 -10.57 -24.52 6.76
N THR A 410 -10.49 -23.92 7.94
CA THR A 410 -9.94 -22.57 8.16
C THR A 410 -8.43 -22.54 7.87
N MET A 411 -7.97 -21.56 7.09
CA MET A 411 -6.54 -21.30 6.95
C MET A 411 -6.06 -20.46 8.14
N LEU A 412 -4.80 -20.60 8.53
CA LEU A 412 -4.25 -19.87 9.66
C LEU A 412 -3.10 -19.00 9.20
N VAL A 413 -3.07 -17.77 9.68
CA VAL A 413 -2.09 -16.75 9.27
C VAL A 413 -1.45 -16.13 10.51
N TYR A 414 -0.13 -16.02 10.52
CA TYR A 414 0.58 -15.26 11.53
C TYR A 414 1.04 -13.92 10.97
N CYS A 415 0.50 -12.87 11.57
CA CYS A 415 0.86 -11.50 11.29
C CYS A 415 1.62 -10.89 12.48
N PRO A 416 2.95 -10.66 12.39
CA PRO A 416 3.69 -9.83 13.33
C PRO A 416 3.37 -8.32 13.20
N ARG A 417 2.10 -7.97 12.93
CA ARG A 417 1.59 -6.61 12.67
C ARG A 417 2.23 -6.00 11.43
N LEU A 418 2.73 -4.75 11.52
CA LEU A 418 3.44 -4.04 10.44
C LEU A 418 4.77 -4.68 10.02
N GLY A 419 5.11 -5.83 10.60
CA GLY A 419 6.25 -6.66 10.20
C GLY A 419 5.95 -7.57 9.03
N GLY A 420 4.76 -7.53 8.41
CA GLY A 420 4.38 -8.36 7.27
C GLY A 420 4.02 -9.78 7.69
N ILE A 421 3.06 -10.41 7.01
CA ILE A 421 2.69 -11.80 7.24
C ILE A 421 3.92 -12.67 7.03
N SER A 422 4.27 -13.49 8.04
CA SER A 422 5.51 -14.26 8.07
C SER A 422 5.31 -15.78 7.98
N LEU A 423 4.12 -16.27 8.32
CA LEU A 423 3.80 -17.69 8.30
C LEU A 423 2.32 -17.92 7.95
N PHE A 424 2.08 -18.81 6.99
CA PHE A 424 0.78 -19.40 6.71
C PHE A 424 0.78 -20.86 7.15
N ALA A 425 -0.33 -21.33 7.70
CA ALA A 425 -0.54 -22.74 7.98
C ALA A 425 -1.90 -23.18 7.40
N SER A 426 -1.88 -24.27 6.65
CA SER A 426 -3.05 -24.84 5.98
C SER A 426 -2.98 -26.37 5.99
N PRO A 427 -4.11 -27.08 5.80
CA PRO A 427 -4.07 -28.53 5.59
C PRO A 427 -3.15 -28.92 4.44
N THR A 428 -2.40 -30.00 4.60
CA THR A 428 -1.44 -30.49 3.60
C THR A 428 -2.14 -30.87 2.29
N VAL A 429 -1.75 -30.22 1.19
CA VAL A 429 -2.18 -30.57 -0.17
C VAL A 429 -1.46 -31.85 -0.60
N LYS A 430 -2.19 -32.87 -1.08
CA LYS A 430 -1.62 -34.16 -1.50
C LYS A 430 -0.78 -34.02 -2.77
N GLU A 431 0.35 -34.74 -2.86
CA GLU A 431 1.28 -34.63 -4.00
C GLU A 431 0.71 -35.05 -5.36
N SER A 432 -0.35 -35.86 -5.38
CA SER A 432 -1.07 -36.21 -6.62
C SER A 432 -1.80 -35.04 -7.28
N ASP A 433 -1.94 -33.92 -6.58
CA ASP A 433 -2.67 -32.72 -6.98
C ASP A 433 -1.73 -31.54 -7.33
N LYS A 434 -0.44 -31.79 -7.61
CA LYS A 434 0.49 -30.78 -8.17
C LYS A 434 0.08 -30.44 -9.60
N GLU A 435 -0.99 -29.68 -9.72
CA GLU A 435 -1.47 -29.09 -10.97
C GLU A 435 -0.50 -28.01 -11.46
N THR A 436 -0.47 -27.85 -12.78
CA THR A 436 0.15 -26.70 -13.44
C THR A 436 -0.57 -25.43 -12.99
N SER A 437 0.18 -24.35 -12.71
CA SER A 437 -0.37 -23.05 -12.33
C SER A 437 -1.56 -22.67 -13.24
N PRO A 438 -2.71 -22.21 -12.69
CA PRO A 438 -3.84 -21.71 -13.47
C PRO A 438 -3.38 -20.71 -14.54
N ALA A 439 -4.04 -20.68 -15.71
CA ALA A 439 -3.61 -19.88 -16.86
C ALA A 439 -3.39 -18.38 -16.55
N GLY A 440 -4.08 -17.82 -15.55
CA GLY A 440 -3.92 -16.43 -15.09
C GLY A 440 -2.87 -16.21 -13.98
N LEU A 441 -2.06 -17.22 -13.66
CA LEU A 441 -0.95 -17.16 -12.69
C LEU A 441 0.40 -17.51 -13.35
N ALA A 442 0.47 -17.56 -14.68
CA ALA A 442 1.73 -17.67 -15.40
C ALA A 442 2.54 -16.35 -15.26
N PRO A 443 3.88 -16.41 -15.22
CA PRO A 443 4.69 -15.20 -15.28
C PRO A 443 4.51 -14.58 -16.67
N GLU A 444 3.71 -13.53 -16.75
CA GLU A 444 3.69 -12.65 -17.92
C GLU A 444 5.06 -12.02 -18.11
N SER A 445 5.55 -12.00 -19.35
CA SER A 445 6.75 -11.25 -19.73
C SER A 445 6.60 -9.79 -19.32
N GLU A 446 7.69 -9.12 -18.92
CA GLU A 446 7.76 -7.74 -18.39
C GLU A 446 7.36 -6.61 -19.38
N THR A 447 6.33 -6.84 -20.17
CA THR A 447 5.62 -5.85 -20.98
C THR A 447 4.15 -5.97 -20.63
N ASP A 448 3.77 -5.41 -19.48
CA ASP A 448 2.57 -4.57 -19.37
C ASP A 448 2.44 -4.04 -17.95
N LEU A 449 2.13 -2.74 -17.87
CA LEU A 449 1.71 -2.07 -16.65
C LEU A 449 0.52 -2.85 -16.09
N GLY A 450 0.71 -3.47 -14.92
CA GLY A 450 -0.20 -4.45 -14.35
C GLY A 450 -1.68 -4.18 -14.63
N GLU A 451 -2.31 -5.12 -15.32
CA GLU A 451 -3.74 -5.11 -15.61
C GLU A 451 -4.48 -5.00 -14.27
N ALA A 452 -5.05 -3.82 -14.02
CA ALA A 452 -6.08 -3.67 -13.00
C ALA A 452 -7.28 -4.53 -13.43
N PRO A 453 -8.04 -5.11 -12.49
CA PRO A 453 -9.21 -5.91 -12.84
C PRO A 453 -10.13 -5.09 -13.74
N GLU A 454 -10.36 -5.59 -14.95
CA GLU A 454 -11.25 -4.96 -15.92
C GLU A 454 -12.67 -5.00 -15.34
N VAL A 455 -13.31 -3.83 -15.23
CA VAL A 455 -14.64 -3.69 -14.64
C VAL A 455 -15.61 -3.32 -15.74
N SER A 456 -16.60 -4.18 -15.96
CA SER A 456 -17.69 -3.86 -16.87
C SER A 456 -18.53 -2.72 -16.32
N LEU A 457 -18.98 -1.83 -17.20
CA LEU A 457 -19.91 -0.76 -16.85
C LEU A 457 -21.36 -1.13 -17.17
N ASP A 458 -21.57 -2.31 -17.75
CA ASP A 458 -22.89 -2.79 -18.10
C ASP A 458 -23.65 -3.26 -16.87
N ALA A 459 -24.93 -2.90 -16.82
CA ALA A 459 -25.84 -3.27 -15.73
C ALA A 459 -25.35 -2.89 -14.31
N VAL A 460 -24.47 -1.90 -14.18
CA VAL A 460 -24.12 -1.29 -12.88
C VAL A 460 -25.38 -0.64 -12.30
N ARG A 461 -25.71 -1.00 -11.06
CA ARG A 461 -26.84 -0.48 -10.31
C ARG A 461 -26.42 0.69 -9.42
N GLU A 462 -25.33 0.49 -8.68
CA GLU A 462 -24.84 1.42 -7.66
C GLU A 462 -23.31 1.42 -7.65
N ILE A 463 -22.71 2.57 -7.37
CA ILE A 463 -21.27 2.73 -7.17
C ILE A 463 -21.05 3.30 -5.77
N GLN A 464 -20.25 2.63 -4.97
CA GLN A 464 -19.81 3.09 -3.66
C GLN A 464 -18.40 3.66 -3.76
N ILE A 465 -18.21 4.90 -3.29
CA ILE A 465 -17.00 5.67 -3.48
C ILE A 465 -16.20 5.70 -2.17
N CYS A 466 -14.95 5.23 -2.22
CA CYS A 466 -14.01 5.33 -1.12
C CYS A 466 -13.16 6.59 -1.26
N ARG A 467 -13.10 7.42 -0.20
CA ARG A 467 -12.32 8.67 -0.19
C ARG A 467 -11.22 8.65 0.87
N GLU A 468 -10.01 9.03 0.47
CA GLU A 468 -8.89 9.28 1.38
C GLU A 468 -8.70 10.78 1.60
N GLN A 469 -8.30 11.16 2.81
CA GLN A 469 -8.11 12.56 3.20
C GLN A 469 -6.62 12.90 3.13
N PHE A 470 -6.27 13.97 2.41
CA PHE A 470 -4.93 14.52 2.37
C PHE A 470 -4.76 15.68 3.36
N ASP A 471 -3.50 15.99 3.71
CA ASP A 471 -3.14 17.17 4.49
C ASP A 471 -3.75 18.44 3.83
N LYS A 472 -4.34 19.32 4.66
CA LYS A 472 -5.09 20.55 4.27
C LYS A 472 -6.53 20.37 3.79
N GLY A 473 -7.19 19.25 4.12
CA GLY A 473 -8.66 19.14 4.05
C GLY A 473 -9.23 18.80 2.66
N THR A 474 -8.39 18.52 1.68
CA THR A 474 -8.80 17.97 0.38
C THR A 474 -8.92 16.45 0.45
N SER A 475 -10.07 15.91 0.06
CA SER A 475 -10.29 14.46 -0.07
C SER A 475 -10.17 14.02 -1.53
N SER A 476 -9.55 12.87 -1.78
CA SER A 476 -9.49 12.22 -3.09
C SER A 476 -10.24 10.89 -3.08
N ILE A 477 -10.80 10.51 -4.22
CA ILE A 477 -11.31 9.16 -4.45
C ILE A 477 -10.10 8.23 -4.57
N SER A 478 -10.02 7.24 -3.67
CA SER A 478 -8.94 6.26 -3.63
C SER A 478 -9.34 4.92 -4.27
N GLY A 479 -10.63 4.63 -4.32
CA GLY A 479 -11.18 3.43 -4.95
C GLY A 479 -12.69 3.48 -5.13
N LEU A 480 -13.20 2.55 -5.95
CA LEU A 480 -14.60 2.46 -6.36
C LEU A 480 -15.07 1.00 -6.25
N LEU A 481 -16.23 0.78 -5.64
CA LEU A 481 -16.91 -0.52 -5.59
C LEU A 481 -18.19 -0.45 -6.43
N PHE A 482 -18.23 -1.23 -7.48
CA PHE A 482 -19.35 -1.36 -8.41
C PHE A 482 -20.25 -2.50 -7.95
N ARG A 483 -21.57 -2.23 -7.87
CA ARG A 483 -22.61 -3.22 -7.59
C ARG A 483 -23.51 -3.36 -8.81
N TYR A 484 -23.64 -4.58 -9.31
CA TYR A 484 -24.41 -4.87 -10.51
C TYR A 484 -25.84 -5.30 -10.18
N LYS A 485 -26.73 -5.24 -11.17
CA LYS A 485 -28.14 -5.63 -11.02
C LYS A 485 -28.35 -7.11 -10.69
N ASP A 486 -27.43 -7.97 -11.10
CA ASP A 486 -27.43 -9.41 -10.81
C ASP A 486 -26.91 -9.75 -9.40
N GLY A 487 -26.47 -8.74 -8.64
CA GLY A 487 -25.91 -8.88 -7.30
C GLY A 487 -24.40 -9.14 -7.26
N SER A 488 -23.73 -9.28 -8.41
CA SER A 488 -22.27 -9.34 -8.48
C SER A 488 -21.64 -8.00 -8.08
N GLN A 489 -20.35 -8.02 -7.75
CA GLN A 489 -19.60 -6.85 -7.33
C GLN A 489 -18.18 -6.85 -7.91
N ALA A 490 -17.64 -5.67 -8.19
CA ALA A 490 -16.26 -5.48 -8.63
C ALA A 490 -15.65 -4.23 -7.96
N CYS A 491 -14.37 -4.30 -7.58
CA CYS A 491 -13.70 -3.23 -6.85
C CYS A 491 -12.41 -2.82 -7.57
N VAL A 492 -12.17 -1.51 -7.66
CA VAL A 492 -10.97 -0.92 -8.29
C VAL A 492 -10.31 0.05 -7.33
N GLY A 493 -8.97 0.02 -7.29
CA GLY A 493 -8.17 0.92 -6.48
C GLY A 493 -8.13 0.54 -5.00
N LYS A 494 -7.77 1.52 -4.17
CA LYS A 494 -7.67 1.36 -2.71
C LYS A 494 -9.05 1.53 -2.09
N PHE A 495 -9.52 0.52 -1.37
CA PHE A 495 -10.88 0.51 -0.85
C PHE A 495 -10.92 0.12 0.62
N ARG A 496 -11.62 0.95 1.42
CA ARG A 496 -11.90 0.70 2.83
C ARG A 496 -13.34 1.10 3.13
N PHE A 497 -14.08 0.24 3.83
CA PHE A 497 -15.48 0.52 4.14
C PHE A 497 -15.66 1.71 5.11
N ASP A 498 -14.70 1.98 6.00
CA ASP A 498 -14.79 3.12 6.94
C ASP A 498 -14.71 4.48 6.23
N HIS A 499 -14.13 4.49 5.03
CA HIS A 499 -13.96 5.65 4.14
C HIS A 499 -14.94 5.66 2.96
N ALA A 500 -15.77 4.63 2.79
CA ALA A 500 -16.66 4.45 1.65
C ALA A 500 -18.12 4.78 1.98
N LYS A 501 -18.41 6.00 2.44
CA LYS A 501 -19.77 6.38 2.90
C LYS A 501 -20.70 6.84 1.78
N GLU A 502 -20.15 7.27 0.66
CA GLU A 502 -20.90 7.81 -0.47
C GLU A 502 -21.34 6.65 -1.39
N VAL A 503 -22.65 6.53 -1.61
CA VAL A 503 -23.23 5.55 -2.55
C VAL A 503 -24.04 6.33 -3.58
N LEU A 504 -23.74 6.11 -4.85
CA LEU A 504 -24.42 6.73 -5.98
C LEU A 504 -25.20 5.66 -6.75
N SER A 505 -26.50 5.87 -6.90
CA SER A 505 -27.31 5.04 -7.80
C SER A 505 -27.09 5.50 -9.23
N VAL A 506 -26.71 4.56 -10.09
CA VAL A 506 -26.49 4.79 -11.51
C VAL A 506 -27.81 4.49 -12.22
N ALA A 507 -28.60 5.53 -12.50
CA ALA A 507 -29.96 5.42 -13.06
C ALA A 507 -29.95 5.00 -14.54
N ASP A 508 -29.57 3.76 -14.83
CA ASP A 508 -29.33 3.22 -16.19
C ASP A 508 -28.31 4.03 -17.02
N SER A 509 -27.59 4.97 -16.38
CA SER A 509 -26.56 5.78 -17.01
C SER A 509 -25.41 4.91 -17.49
N LYS A 510 -25.31 4.74 -18.81
CA LYS A 510 -24.21 4.02 -19.48
C LYS A 510 -22.86 4.74 -19.42
N CYS A 511 -22.84 5.98 -18.91
CA CYS A 511 -21.62 6.78 -18.77
C CYS A 511 -21.60 7.58 -17.47
N PHE A 512 -20.40 7.86 -16.98
CA PHE A 512 -20.13 8.80 -15.89
C PHE A 512 -18.87 9.61 -16.14
N TYR A 513 -18.64 10.64 -15.33
CA TYR A 513 -17.51 11.55 -15.43
C TYR A 513 -16.64 11.47 -14.17
N LEU A 514 -15.33 11.28 -14.35
CA LEU A 514 -14.35 11.30 -13.28
C LEU A 514 -13.57 12.62 -13.32
N GLY A 515 -13.71 13.44 -12.29
CA GLY A 515 -12.97 14.67 -12.11
C GLY A 515 -11.63 14.41 -11.43
N THR A 516 -10.54 14.82 -12.08
CA THR A 516 -9.19 14.78 -11.52
C THR A 516 -8.71 16.19 -11.19
N ARG A 517 -8.02 16.33 -10.07
CA ARG A 517 -7.36 17.57 -9.66
C ARG A 517 -5.86 17.35 -9.54
N HIS A 518 -5.10 18.35 -9.97
CA HIS A 518 -3.65 18.39 -9.75
C HIS A 518 -3.36 18.84 -8.33
N LEU A 519 -2.59 18.03 -7.59
CA LEU A 519 -2.01 18.44 -6.31
C LEU A 519 -0.68 19.16 -6.56
N ASN A 520 0.25 18.53 -7.31
CA ASN A 520 1.57 19.04 -7.70
C ASN A 520 1.89 18.65 -9.17
N GLN A 521 3.03 19.08 -9.74
CA GLN A 521 3.41 18.88 -11.15
C GLN A 521 3.29 17.43 -11.67
N ASP A 522 3.44 16.41 -10.81
CA ASP A 522 3.41 14.99 -11.19
C ASP A 522 2.28 14.17 -10.52
N ASN A 523 1.39 14.79 -9.74
CA ASN A 523 0.43 14.03 -8.92
C ASN A 523 -1.02 14.47 -9.18
N ARG A 524 -1.74 13.63 -9.94
CA ARG A 524 -3.17 13.76 -10.19
C ARG A 524 -3.94 12.88 -9.21
N VAL A 525 -4.97 13.45 -8.61
CA VAL A 525 -5.89 12.70 -7.75
C VAL A 525 -7.30 12.79 -8.31
N LEU A 526 -8.00 11.66 -8.29
CA LEU A 526 -9.44 11.64 -8.51
C LEU A 526 -10.09 12.39 -7.35
N VAL A 527 -10.95 13.37 -7.63
CA VAL A 527 -11.61 14.19 -6.61
C VAL A 527 -13.12 14.18 -6.75
N GLU A 528 -13.64 13.91 -7.95
CA GLU A 528 -15.05 14.04 -8.23
C GLU A 528 -15.55 12.90 -9.11
N PHE A 529 -16.81 12.53 -8.89
CA PHE A 529 -17.54 11.56 -9.69
C PHE A 529 -18.90 12.18 -10.01
N CYS A 530 -19.27 12.28 -11.28
CA CYS A 530 -20.53 12.86 -11.72
C CYS A 530 -21.25 11.96 -12.71
N LEU A 531 -22.56 11.75 -12.53
CA LEU A 531 -23.40 10.98 -13.48
C LEU A 531 -23.82 11.80 -14.71
N SER A 532 -23.69 13.12 -14.66
CA SER A 532 -23.98 14.05 -15.74
C SER A 532 -22.78 14.92 -16.04
N LYS A 533 -22.67 15.43 -17.28
CA LYS A 533 -21.61 16.37 -17.65
C LYS A 533 -21.66 17.56 -16.69
N PRO A 534 -20.57 17.90 -15.98
CA PRO A 534 -20.57 19.05 -15.09
C PRO A 534 -20.78 20.31 -15.93
N GLU A 535 -21.84 21.06 -15.61
CA GLU A 535 -22.03 22.40 -16.18
C GLU A 535 -20.94 23.31 -15.60
N ASN A 536 -20.22 24.03 -16.46
CA ASN A 536 -19.31 25.10 -16.04
C ASN A 536 -20.13 26.17 -15.31
N LYS A 537 -20.32 26.03 -14.00
CA LYS A 537 -20.79 27.11 -13.15
C LYS A 537 -19.67 28.14 -13.08
N SER A 538 -19.70 29.12 -13.98
CA SER A 538 -19.03 30.39 -13.77
C SER A 538 -19.46 30.91 -12.39
N ALA A 539 -18.53 30.91 -11.43
CA ALA A 539 -18.76 31.45 -10.12
C ALA A 539 -19.19 32.92 -10.26
N ASN A 540 -20.47 33.21 -10.03
CA ASN A 540 -20.91 34.57 -9.78
C ASN A 540 -20.31 35.00 -8.44
N ALA A 541 -19.52 36.07 -8.52
CA ALA A 541 -18.98 36.79 -7.38
C ALA A 541 -20.07 37.12 -6.37
N ASN A 542 -19.83 36.78 -5.10
CA ASN A 542 -20.17 37.57 -3.92
C ASN A 542 -19.87 36.76 -2.63
N MET A 543 -18.61 36.77 -2.19
CA MET A 543 -18.31 36.74 -0.76
C MET A 543 -16.93 37.35 -0.54
N ALA A 544 -16.93 38.50 0.14
CA ALA A 544 -15.76 39.32 0.40
C ALA A 544 -14.88 38.74 1.53
N GLU A 545 -13.57 38.95 1.35
CA GLU A 545 -12.51 39.13 2.34
C GLU A 545 -12.30 38.06 3.44
N SER A 546 -11.31 37.19 3.23
CA SER A 546 -10.05 37.26 3.98
C SER A 546 -9.00 36.27 3.43
N ASN A 547 -7.74 36.72 3.46
CA ASN A 547 -6.48 35.99 3.19
C ASN A 547 -6.07 35.78 1.72
N ARG A 548 -5.24 36.72 1.25
CA ARG A 548 -4.35 36.61 0.09
C ARG A 548 -3.11 35.79 0.45
N LEU A 549 -3.10 34.51 0.05
CA LEU A 549 -1.95 33.63 -0.29
C LEU A 549 -2.58 32.25 -0.57
N ASP A 550 -2.19 31.60 -1.67
CA ASP A 550 -2.76 30.37 -2.28
C ASP A 550 -3.90 30.59 -3.29
N ASN A 551 -3.58 31.03 -4.51
CA ASN A 551 -4.48 30.91 -5.67
C ASN A 551 -3.65 30.65 -6.94
N ASP A 552 -3.32 29.38 -7.23
CA ASP A 552 -2.91 28.99 -8.60
C ASP A 552 -3.06 27.50 -9.02
N TYR A 553 -3.82 26.66 -8.29
CA TYR A 553 -4.05 25.27 -8.73
C TYR A 553 -5.48 24.78 -8.46
N THR A 554 -6.44 25.19 -9.29
CA THR A 554 -7.84 24.70 -9.25
C THR A 554 -8.45 24.58 -10.66
N LYS A 555 -7.81 23.81 -11.56
CA LYS A 555 -8.50 23.27 -12.75
C LYS A 555 -8.77 21.78 -12.53
N SER A 556 -10.04 21.43 -12.30
CA SER A 556 -10.52 20.05 -12.34
C SER A 556 -10.74 19.65 -13.80
N THR A 557 -10.15 18.55 -14.24
CA THR A 557 -10.39 17.97 -15.58
C THR A 557 -11.29 16.75 -15.46
N TYR A 558 -12.28 16.61 -16.33
CA TYR A 558 -13.24 15.51 -16.27
C TYR A 558 -13.05 14.54 -17.44
N ALA A 559 -12.84 13.26 -17.15
CA ALA A 559 -12.85 12.19 -18.14
C ALA A 559 -14.24 11.54 -18.19
N LYS A 560 -14.82 11.36 -19.39
CA LYS A 560 -16.05 10.59 -19.59
C LYS A 560 -15.68 9.12 -19.73
N VAL A 561 -16.36 8.25 -18.98
CA VAL A 561 -16.22 6.79 -19.06
C VAL A 561 -17.58 6.22 -19.46
N CYS A 562 -17.63 5.32 -20.45
CA CYS A 562 -18.87 4.75 -21.01
C CYS A 562 -18.75 3.23 -21.22
N SER A 563 -19.87 2.52 -21.25
CA SER A 563 -19.97 1.13 -21.70
C SER A 563 -19.72 0.99 -23.21
N ASP A 564 -19.14 -0.13 -23.64
CA ASP A 564 -18.73 -0.43 -25.02
C ASP A 564 -19.85 -0.34 -26.07
N ASP A 565 -21.12 -0.48 -25.65
CA ASP A 565 -22.29 -0.39 -26.51
C ASP A 565 -22.46 0.96 -27.23
N ASP A 566 -21.92 2.06 -26.68
CA ASP A 566 -22.10 3.42 -27.24
C ASP A 566 -21.07 3.76 -28.35
N GLU A 567 -20.04 2.94 -28.56
CA GLU A 567 -19.00 3.22 -29.57
C GLU A 567 -19.43 2.83 -31.01
N LYS A 568 -20.60 2.20 -31.19
CA LYS A 568 -21.09 1.67 -32.48
C LYS A 568 -21.88 2.64 -33.37
N GLN A 569 -21.88 3.94 -33.11
CA GLN A 569 -22.36 4.94 -34.08
C GLN A 569 -21.24 5.85 -34.59
N SER A 570 -20.25 5.31 -35.30
CA SER A 570 -19.81 5.85 -36.60
C SER A 570 -18.70 5.01 -37.26
N LYS A 571 -18.96 4.61 -38.51
CA LYS A 571 -18.05 4.10 -39.57
C LYS A 571 -17.79 2.57 -39.70
N PRO A 572 -17.51 2.11 -40.95
CA PRO A 572 -17.96 0.80 -41.45
C PRO A 572 -16.91 -0.31 -41.36
N VAL A 573 -17.43 -1.54 -41.49
CA VAL A 573 -16.79 -2.86 -41.42
C VAL A 573 -15.71 -3.09 -42.48
N VAL A 574 -14.52 -3.58 -42.06
CA VAL A 574 -13.72 -4.61 -42.75
C VAL A 574 -13.03 -5.51 -41.70
N THR A 575 -12.88 -6.78 -42.05
CA THR A 575 -12.56 -7.99 -41.29
C THR A 575 -11.08 -8.22 -40.90
N THR A 576 -10.88 -8.65 -39.63
CA THR A 576 -9.92 -9.60 -39.04
C THR A 576 -8.40 -9.56 -39.32
N LYS A 577 -7.65 -9.55 -38.19
CA LYS A 577 -6.24 -9.92 -37.91
C LYS A 577 -5.16 -8.84 -38.03
N ASP A 578 -5.08 -8.00 -37.01
CA ASP A 578 -3.92 -7.75 -36.12
C ASP A 578 -4.39 -6.71 -35.09
N GLU A 579 -4.09 -6.87 -33.80
CA GLU A 579 -4.45 -5.83 -32.82
C GLU A 579 -3.57 -4.61 -33.05
N ASP A 580 -4.09 -3.66 -33.84
CA ASP A 580 -3.51 -2.34 -34.07
C ASP A 580 -3.38 -1.61 -32.73
N LYS A 581 -2.22 -1.72 -32.12
CA LYS A 581 -1.73 -0.81 -31.08
C LYS A 581 -1.91 0.61 -31.62
N LYS A 582 -2.93 1.34 -31.16
CA LYS A 582 -3.31 2.64 -31.71
C LYS A 582 -2.18 3.65 -31.43
N LEU A 583 -1.26 3.81 -32.38
CA LEU A 583 -0.11 4.70 -32.27
C LEU A 583 -0.56 6.13 -31.94
N SER A 584 0.15 6.77 -31.01
CA SER A 584 -0.06 8.19 -30.72
C SER A 584 0.28 9.05 -31.95
N PRO A 585 -0.30 10.24 -32.11
CA PRO A 585 0.09 11.18 -33.17
C PRO A 585 1.59 11.44 -33.28
N LEU A 586 2.32 11.52 -32.15
CA LEU A 586 3.78 11.64 -32.16
C LEU A 586 4.48 10.36 -32.64
N GLN A 587 3.97 9.17 -32.29
CA GLN A 587 4.48 7.91 -32.83
C GLN A 587 4.24 7.81 -34.34
N LYS A 588 3.05 8.21 -34.81
CA LYS A 588 2.74 8.30 -36.26
C LYS A 588 3.64 9.28 -36.99
N HIS A 589 3.99 10.40 -36.35
CA HIS A 589 4.91 11.39 -36.90
C HIS A 589 6.30 10.77 -37.19
N VAL A 590 6.83 9.97 -36.27
CA VAL A 590 8.14 9.33 -36.45
C VAL A 590 8.09 8.00 -37.21
N GLN A 591 6.91 7.39 -37.38
CA GLN A 591 6.71 6.13 -38.09
C GLN A 591 7.21 6.18 -39.54
N PHE A 592 7.26 7.36 -40.16
CA PHE A 592 7.88 7.52 -41.49
C PHE A 592 9.34 7.04 -41.57
N TRP A 593 10.06 7.08 -40.44
CA TRP A 593 11.44 6.64 -40.32
C TRP A 593 11.62 5.22 -39.78
N ASP A 594 10.57 4.60 -39.21
CA ASP A 594 10.56 3.20 -38.76
C ASP A 594 9.87 2.34 -39.83
N ARG A 595 10.66 1.90 -40.82
CA ARG A 595 10.12 1.37 -42.08
C ARG A 595 9.79 -0.11 -42.06
N ASP A 596 10.60 -0.85 -41.34
CA ASP A 596 10.38 -2.26 -41.03
C ASP A 596 9.40 -2.43 -39.85
N ASN A 597 8.97 -1.32 -39.23
CA ASN A 597 7.96 -1.28 -38.18
C ASN A 597 8.36 -2.19 -37.00
N ASP A 598 9.67 -2.20 -36.71
CA ASP A 598 10.27 -2.96 -35.63
C ASP A 598 10.34 -2.15 -34.31
N GLY A 599 9.91 -0.88 -34.36
CA GLY A 599 9.90 0.05 -33.23
C GLY A 599 11.24 0.74 -33.01
N ILE A 600 12.22 0.59 -33.94
CA ILE A 600 13.58 1.08 -33.81
C ILE A 600 13.96 1.91 -35.05
N ILE A 601 14.35 3.16 -34.82
CA ILE A 601 14.91 4.01 -35.89
C ILE A 601 16.42 4.05 -35.75
N ASN A 602 17.13 3.56 -36.78
CA ASN A 602 18.59 3.63 -36.83
C ASN A 602 19.04 4.99 -37.39
N PRO A 603 20.28 5.43 -37.11
CA PRO A 603 20.82 6.66 -37.69
C PRO A 603 20.73 6.71 -39.23
N TRP A 604 20.87 5.57 -39.90
CA TRP A 604 20.76 5.48 -41.35
C TRP A 604 19.34 5.69 -41.86
N ASP A 605 18.32 5.28 -41.08
CA ASP A 605 16.92 5.48 -41.43
C ASP A 605 16.57 6.97 -41.43
N VAL A 606 17.07 7.72 -40.43
CA VAL A 606 16.96 9.18 -40.36
C VAL A 606 17.53 9.83 -41.63
N TYR A 607 18.77 9.49 -41.99
CA TYR A 607 19.40 10.01 -43.21
C TYR A 607 18.56 9.72 -44.46
N ASN A 608 18.13 8.46 -44.65
CA ASN A 608 17.36 8.06 -45.83
C ASN A 608 15.99 8.74 -45.91
N GLY A 609 15.30 8.89 -44.77
CA GLY A 609 14.01 9.59 -44.73
C GLY A 609 14.13 11.04 -45.19
N PHE A 610 15.17 11.77 -44.74
CA PHE A 610 15.42 13.14 -45.22
C PHE A 610 15.75 13.19 -46.73
N ARG A 611 16.48 12.20 -47.25
CA ARG A 611 16.76 12.09 -48.69
C ARG A 611 15.48 11.90 -49.52
N GLU A 612 14.54 11.11 -49.02
CA GLU A 612 13.27 10.85 -49.70
C GLU A 612 12.30 12.03 -49.65
N LEU A 613 12.27 12.77 -48.54
CA LEU A 613 11.57 14.05 -48.45
C LEU A 613 12.17 15.12 -49.39
N GLY A 614 13.38 14.86 -49.90
CA GLY A 614 14.01 15.63 -50.96
C GLY A 614 15.17 16.50 -50.54
N PHE A 615 15.54 16.48 -49.26
CA PHE A 615 16.61 17.31 -48.75
C PHE A 615 17.94 16.96 -49.42
N GLY A 616 18.75 18.01 -49.65
CA GLY A 616 20.10 17.86 -50.20
C GLY A 616 21.03 17.08 -49.26
N LEU A 617 22.22 16.73 -49.76
CA LEU A 617 23.20 15.95 -49.02
C LEU A 617 23.58 16.61 -47.67
N PHE A 618 23.79 17.93 -47.65
CA PHE A 618 24.16 18.67 -46.45
C PHE A 618 23.09 18.60 -45.35
N PHE A 619 21.82 18.83 -45.70
CA PHE A 619 20.71 18.73 -44.74
C PHE A 619 20.53 17.29 -44.24
N SER A 620 20.69 16.31 -45.12
CA SER A 620 20.54 14.90 -44.75
C SER A 620 21.65 14.44 -43.81
N ILE A 621 22.90 14.89 -44.00
CA ILE A 621 23.99 14.63 -43.04
C ILE A 621 23.71 15.34 -41.70
N GLY A 622 23.21 16.58 -41.74
CA GLY A 622 22.83 17.33 -40.54
C GLY A 622 21.76 16.62 -39.68
N SER A 623 20.85 15.87 -40.32
CA SER A 623 19.80 15.11 -39.61
C SER A 623 20.35 14.01 -38.68
N LEU A 624 21.62 13.58 -38.85
CA LEU A 624 22.26 12.60 -37.96
C LEU A 624 22.50 13.13 -36.54
N LEU A 625 22.30 14.44 -36.30
CA LEU A 625 22.23 14.98 -34.95
C LEU A 625 21.00 14.45 -34.18
N ILE A 626 19.90 14.11 -34.85
CA ILE A 626 18.68 13.62 -34.21
C ILE A 626 18.96 12.33 -33.39
N PRO A 627 19.54 11.25 -33.97
CA PRO A 627 19.95 10.07 -33.21
C PRO A 627 20.88 10.35 -32.03
N ILE A 628 21.82 11.30 -32.17
CA ILE A 628 22.78 11.64 -31.11
C ILE A 628 22.06 12.13 -29.85
N PHE A 629 21.00 12.92 -30.02
CA PHE A 629 20.30 13.54 -28.90
C PHE A 629 19.04 12.79 -28.47
N PHE A 630 18.38 12.06 -29.37
CA PHE A 630 17.11 11.38 -29.09
C PHE A 630 17.31 9.93 -28.63
N SER A 631 18.46 9.32 -28.92
CA SER A 631 18.73 7.93 -28.53
C SER A 631 18.75 7.73 -27.02
N TYR A 632 19.44 8.58 -26.26
CA TYR A 632 19.51 8.42 -24.81
C TYR A 632 18.15 8.64 -24.11
N PRO A 633 17.41 9.75 -24.36
CA PRO A 633 16.09 9.95 -23.77
C PRO A 633 15.10 8.82 -24.07
N THR A 634 15.05 8.33 -25.31
CA THR A 634 14.15 7.23 -25.68
C THR A 634 14.61 5.88 -25.11
N ARG A 635 15.93 5.69 -24.90
CA ARG A 635 16.46 4.49 -24.24
C ARG A 635 16.22 4.45 -22.73
N LEU A 636 16.00 5.58 -22.06
CA LEU A 636 15.74 5.61 -20.61
C LEU A 636 14.52 4.78 -20.18
N GLY A 637 13.58 4.47 -21.08
CA GLY A 637 12.52 3.49 -20.83
C GLY A 637 12.97 2.03 -20.74
N HIS A 638 14.13 1.71 -21.31
CA HIS A 638 14.68 0.36 -21.41
C HIS A 638 15.98 0.17 -20.62
N SER A 639 16.84 1.20 -20.54
CA SER A 639 18.13 1.14 -19.88
C SER A 639 18.69 2.52 -19.54
N TRP A 640 19.43 2.61 -18.44
CA TRP A 640 20.18 3.79 -18.04
C TRP A 640 21.52 3.97 -18.79
N ILE A 641 21.94 2.97 -19.58
CA ILE A 641 23.18 3.03 -20.36
C ILE A 641 22.88 3.63 -21.75
N PRO A 642 23.65 4.61 -22.27
CA PRO A 642 23.47 5.15 -23.62
C PRO A 642 23.60 4.08 -24.72
N ASP A 643 22.78 4.15 -25.77
CA ASP A 643 22.87 3.20 -26.90
C ASP A 643 24.14 3.47 -27.72
N PRO A 644 25.10 2.54 -27.78
CA PRO A 644 26.31 2.74 -28.57
C PRO A 644 26.03 2.84 -30.08
N LEU A 645 24.86 2.37 -30.52
CA LEU A 645 24.42 2.45 -31.92
C LEU A 645 23.51 3.67 -32.18
N PHE A 646 23.27 4.52 -31.18
CA PHE A 646 22.42 5.72 -31.28
C PHE A 646 21.01 5.43 -31.83
N ARG A 647 20.44 4.26 -31.50
CA ARG A 647 19.08 3.88 -31.91
C ARG A 647 18.03 4.69 -31.15
N ILE A 648 16.96 5.08 -31.84
CA ILE A 648 15.80 5.78 -31.27
C ILE A 648 14.66 4.78 -31.12
N TYR A 649 14.05 4.72 -29.94
CA TYR A 649 12.98 3.79 -29.62
C TYR A 649 11.61 4.47 -29.81
N VAL A 650 10.81 3.98 -30.77
CA VAL A 650 9.54 4.61 -31.19
C VAL A 650 8.50 4.57 -30.07
N ASN A 651 8.44 3.47 -29.31
CA ASN A 651 7.50 3.34 -28.19
C ASN A 651 7.70 4.44 -27.12
N ASP A 652 8.95 4.85 -26.91
CA ASP A 652 9.37 5.83 -25.90
C ASP A 652 9.67 7.21 -26.49
N ILE A 653 9.25 7.50 -27.72
CA ILE A 653 9.57 8.76 -28.41
C ILE A 653 9.07 10.00 -27.66
N HIS A 654 8.00 9.87 -26.88
CA HIS A 654 7.47 10.94 -26.03
C HIS A 654 8.48 11.44 -24.98
N LYS A 655 9.48 10.63 -24.61
CA LYS A 655 10.58 11.01 -23.71
C LYS A 655 11.63 11.92 -24.35
N ALA A 656 11.66 12.02 -25.68
CA ALA A 656 12.57 12.90 -26.40
C ALA A 656 12.07 14.35 -26.51
N LYS A 657 10.86 14.64 -26.00
CA LYS A 657 10.32 16.00 -25.87
C LYS A 657 11.20 16.87 -24.98
N HIS A 658 11.20 18.18 -25.21
CA HIS A 658 12.00 19.12 -24.43
C HIS A 658 11.19 20.34 -23.97
N GLY A 659 11.70 21.05 -22.95
CA GLY A 659 11.00 22.14 -22.28
C GLY A 659 10.60 23.28 -23.22
N SER A 660 11.35 23.49 -24.29
CA SER A 660 11.14 24.55 -25.27
C SER A 660 10.24 24.15 -26.47
N ASP A 661 9.51 23.04 -26.34
CA ASP A 661 8.48 22.63 -27.30
C ASP A 661 7.28 23.58 -27.31
N THR A 662 6.53 23.57 -28.41
CA THR A 662 5.21 24.24 -28.52
C THR A 662 4.17 23.75 -27.52
N GLY A 663 4.35 22.54 -26.99
CA GLY A 663 3.35 21.82 -26.20
C GLY A 663 2.12 21.38 -27.00
N ILE A 664 2.14 21.41 -28.34
CA ILE A 664 1.03 20.91 -29.18
C ILE A 664 0.86 19.40 -29.03
N PHE A 665 1.97 18.66 -28.97
CA PHE A 665 1.98 17.33 -28.40
C PHE A 665 1.97 17.44 -26.87
N ASP A 666 1.05 16.74 -26.21
CA ASP A 666 1.08 16.58 -24.75
C ASP A 666 2.25 15.67 -24.31
N PHE A 667 2.36 15.42 -23.00
CA PHE A 667 3.45 14.61 -22.44
C PHE A 667 3.51 13.19 -23.00
N ASP A 668 2.36 12.61 -23.33
CA ASP A 668 2.22 11.24 -23.86
C ASP A 668 2.34 11.19 -25.40
N GLY A 669 2.52 12.35 -26.05
CA GLY A 669 2.64 12.46 -27.50
C GLY A 669 1.30 12.57 -28.25
N ASN A 670 0.20 12.86 -27.55
CA ASN A 670 -1.09 13.11 -28.19
C ASN A 670 -1.19 14.55 -28.71
N PHE A 671 -1.75 14.70 -29.90
CA PHE A 671 -1.98 16.00 -30.53
C PHE A 671 -3.13 16.74 -29.83
N SER A 672 -2.89 18.00 -29.43
CA SER A 672 -3.90 18.90 -28.87
C SER A 672 -4.42 19.87 -29.94
N PRO A 673 -5.65 19.67 -30.48
CA PRO A 673 -6.22 20.59 -31.46
C PRO A 673 -6.41 21.99 -30.89
N GLU A 674 -6.76 22.10 -29.61
CA GLU A 674 -6.99 23.39 -28.96
C GLU A 674 -5.71 24.24 -28.91
N ARG A 675 -4.58 23.65 -28.49
CA ARG A 675 -3.28 24.35 -28.45
C ARG A 675 -2.80 24.72 -29.85
N PHE A 676 -3.05 23.87 -30.83
CA PHE A 676 -2.72 24.13 -32.22
C PHE A 676 -3.49 25.34 -32.77
N GLU A 677 -4.82 25.40 -32.57
CA GLU A 677 -5.63 26.55 -32.99
C GLU A 677 -5.26 27.83 -32.22
N GLN A 678 -4.97 27.73 -30.92
CA GLN A 678 -4.51 28.88 -30.12
C GLN A 678 -3.16 29.42 -30.60
N MET A 679 -2.24 28.54 -31.00
CA MET A 679 -0.95 28.93 -31.57
C MET A 679 -1.17 29.71 -32.88
N LEU A 680 -1.97 29.18 -33.81
CA LEU A 680 -2.27 29.86 -35.06
C LEU A 680 -2.98 31.19 -34.83
N GLN A 681 -4.00 31.24 -33.97
CA GLN A 681 -4.71 32.48 -33.65
C GLN A 681 -3.78 33.56 -33.08
N ARG A 682 -2.73 33.16 -32.35
CA ARG A 682 -1.78 34.07 -31.72
C ARG A 682 -0.67 34.54 -32.65
N PHE A 683 -0.22 33.67 -33.55
CA PHE A 683 0.98 33.90 -34.35
C PHE A 683 0.72 34.11 -35.83
N ASP A 684 -0.43 33.77 -36.39
CA ASP A 684 -0.80 34.18 -37.76
C ASP A 684 -1.07 35.69 -37.79
N THR A 685 0.01 36.48 -37.84
CA THR A 685 -0.09 37.94 -37.88
C THR A 685 -0.55 38.48 -39.23
N SER A 686 -0.41 37.66 -40.29
CA SER A 686 -0.85 37.97 -41.65
C SER A 686 -2.37 37.84 -41.83
N GLY A 687 -3.00 36.92 -41.10
CA GLY A 687 -4.41 36.56 -41.28
C GLY A 687 -4.67 35.68 -42.50
N ASP A 688 -3.61 35.17 -43.15
CA ASP A 688 -3.69 34.40 -44.39
C ASP A 688 -3.91 32.89 -44.15
N GLY A 689 -4.17 32.48 -42.90
CA GLY A 689 -4.44 31.09 -42.54
C GLY A 689 -3.18 30.23 -42.47
N GLY A 690 -2.05 30.83 -42.11
CA GLY A 690 -0.73 30.18 -42.06
C GLY A 690 0.30 30.99 -41.28
N LEU A 691 1.53 30.48 -41.19
CA LEU A 691 2.62 31.13 -40.45
C LEU A 691 3.72 31.58 -41.41
N THR A 692 4.11 32.85 -41.33
CA THR A 692 5.27 33.39 -42.04
C THR A 692 6.58 33.00 -41.33
N ALA A 693 7.72 33.26 -41.96
CA ALA A 693 9.02 33.07 -41.32
C ALA A 693 9.15 33.90 -40.02
N ASP A 694 8.67 35.14 -40.03
CA ASP A 694 8.70 36.04 -38.87
C ASP A 694 7.84 35.51 -37.72
N ASP A 695 6.69 34.92 -38.05
CA ASP A 695 5.80 34.30 -37.06
C ASP A 695 6.46 33.09 -36.39
N LEU A 696 7.15 32.25 -37.17
CA LEU A 696 7.90 31.11 -36.65
C LEU A 696 9.09 31.55 -35.77
N TRP A 697 9.80 32.61 -36.14
CA TRP A 697 10.86 33.20 -35.31
C TRP A 697 10.33 33.74 -33.98
N ARG A 698 9.18 34.43 -34.00
CA ARG A 698 8.51 34.93 -32.78
C ARG A 698 8.01 33.80 -31.90
N LEU A 699 7.47 32.75 -32.52
CA LEU A 699 7.02 31.55 -31.81
C LEU A 699 8.21 30.86 -31.13
N TRP A 700 9.28 30.58 -31.88
CA TRP A 700 10.50 30.00 -31.34
C TRP A 700 11.06 30.84 -30.18
N ALA A 701 11.17 32.17 -30.36
CA ALA A 701 11.68 33.05 -29.32
C ALA A 701 10.84 33.04 -28.03
N LYS A 702 9.52 32.88 -28.16
CA LYS A 702 8.54 32.85 -27.05
C LYS A 702 8.57 31.54 -26.27
N ASP A 703 8.84 30.40 -26.92
CA ASP A 703 8.81 29.08 -26.27
C ASP A 703 10.14 28.70 -25.59
N ARG A 704 11.17 29.56 -25.64
CA ARG A 704 12.46 29.28 -24.97
C ARG A 704 12.35 29.29 -23.44
N CYS A 705 12.56 28.13 -22.83
CA CYS A 705 12.68 28.00 -21.38
C CYS A 705 14.10 28.32 -20.89
N ALA A 706 14.24 29.12 -19.82
CA ALA A 706 15.53 29.60 -19.32
C ALA A 706 16.57 28.49 -19.01
N ALA A 707 16.10 27.31 -18.57
CA ALA A 707 16.93 26.18 -18.20
C ALA A 707 17.02 25.08 -19.28
N ASP A 708 16.73 25.40 -20.55
CA ASP A 708 16.72 24.42 -21.65
C ASP A 708 17.48 24.89 -22.92
N PRO A 709 18.80 25.14 -22.87
CA PRO A 709 19.56 25.58 -24.04
C PRO A 709 19.61 24.56 -25.20
N ALA A 710 19.52 23.27 -24.86
CA ALA A 710 19.46 22.19 -25.85
C ALA A 710 18.13 22.22 -26.62
N GLY A 711 17.00 22.32 -25.90
CA GLY A 711 15.68 22.47 -26.52
C GLY A 711 15.53 23.73 -27.36
N TRP A 712 16.22 24.82 -27.05
CA TRP A 712 16.24 26.00 -27.96
C TRP A 712 16.80 25.64 -29.33
N THR A 713 17.87 24.86 -29.36
CA THR A 713 18.54 24.47 -30.60
C THR A 713 17.68 23.50 -31.39
N PHE A 714 17.04 22.54 -30.72
CA PHE A 714 16.11 21.60 -31.36
C PHE A 714 14.87 22.30 -31.92
N ALA A 715 14.19 23.12 -31.12
CA ALA A 715 13.03 23.87 -31.58
C ALA A 715 13.36 24.78 -32.79
N PHE A 716 14.54 25.38 -32.83
CA PHE A 716 15.00 26.15 -33.99
C PHE A 716 15.12 25.26 -35.24
N MET A 717 15.78 24.11 -35.11
CA MET A 717 15.98 23.16 -36.21
C MET A 717 14.67 22.58 -36.71
N GLU A 718 13.71 22.28 -35.82
CA GLU A 718 12.37 21.79 -36.15
C GLU A 718 11.60 22.82 -36.98
N TRP A 719 11.54 24.06 -36.51
CA TRP A 719 10.82 25.12 -37.22
C TRP A 719 11.48 25.52 -38.53
N TRP A 720 12.81 25.56 -38.57
CA TRP A 720 13.55 25.78 -39.80
C TRP A 720 13.28 24.68 -40.82
N THR A 721 13.38 23.41 -40.40
CA THR A 721 13.11 22.26 -41.28
C THR A 721 11.67 22.28 -41.77
N THR A 722 10.71 22.56 -40.89
CA THR A 722 9.28 22.69 -41.23
C THR A 722 9.04 23.80 -42.24
N TYR A 723 9.63 24.98 -42.04
CA TYR A 723 9.52 26.09 -42.99
C TYR A 723 10.09 25.74 -44.36
N VAL A 724 11.31 25.18 -44.39
CA VAL A 724 11.94 24.76 -45.64
C VAL A 724 11.08 23.74 -46.37
N LEU A 725 10.50 22.78 -45.64
CA LEU A 725 9.72 21.69 -46.24
C LEU A 725 8.34 22.14 -46.72
N LEU A 726 7.67 23.04 -46.01
CA LEU A 726 6.24 23.33 -46.19
C LEU A 726 5.91 24.68 -46.81
N GLN A 727 6.83 25.64 -46.82
CA GLN A 727 6.49 26.99 -47.25
C GLN A 727 6.07 27.02 -48.73
N GLU A 728 4.97 27.71 -49.01
CA GLU A 728 4.52 28.11 -50.34
C GLU A 728 4.32 29.62 -50.32
N ASP A 729 5.01 30.33 -51.22
CA ASP A 729 5.06 31.80 -51.25
C ASP A 729 5.44 32.46 -49.92
N GLY A 730 6.29 31.78 -49.12
CA GLY A 730 6.77 32.27 -47.84
C GLY A 730 5.86 31.98 -46.64
N ILE A 731 4.75 31.28 -46.85
CA ILE A 731 3.74 30.96 -45.81
C ILE A 731 3.66 29.44 -45.62
N VAL A 732 3.66 28.99 -44.38
CA VAL A 732 3.35 27.61 -43.99
C VAL A 732 1.85 27.51 -43.70
N LYS A 733 1.09 26.87 -44.59
CA LYS A 733 -0.37 26.76 -44.48
C LYS A 733 -0.79 25.92 -43.27
N ARG A 734 -1.88 26.31 -42.62
CA ARG A 734 -2.47 25.62 -41.45
C ARG A 734 -2.62 24.10 -41.65
N ASP A 735 -3.20 23.69 -42.78
CA ASP A 735 -3.54 22.28 -43.01
C ASP A 735 -2.28 21.44 -43.25
N ASP A 736 -1.25 22.00 -43.88
CA ASP A 736 0.03 21.32 -44.09
C ASP A 736 0.82 21.21 -42.78
N LEU A 737 0.77 22.25 -41.95
CA LEU A 737 1.36 22.21 -40.60
C LEU A 737 0.64 21.20 -39.69
N ARG A 738 -0.68 21.11 -39.79
CA ARG A 738 -1.47 20.11 -39.05
C ARG A 738 -1.12 18.68 -39.49
N ALA A 739 -0.96 18.47 -40.79
CA ALA A 739 -0.52 17.19 -41.34
C ALA A 739 0.88 16.78 -40.87
N CYS A 740 1.74 17.76 -40.56
CA CYS A 740 3.04 17.50 -39.92
C CYS A 740 2.84 16.85 -38.55
N TYR A 741 1.94 17.39 -37.72
CA TYR A 741 1.68 16.89 -36.37
C TYR A 741 0.92 15.55 -36.31
N ASP A 742 0.10 15.21 -37.30
CA ASP A 742 -0.63 13.94 -37.33
C ASP A 742 0.13 12.80 -38.04
N GLY A 743 1.31 13.11 -38.60
CA GLY A 743 2.20 12.16 -39.26
C GLY A 743 1.85 11.82 -40.71
N SER A 744 0.76 12.37 -41.26
CA SER A 744 0.36 12.10 -42.65
C SER A 744 1.20 12.85 -43.69
N LEU A 745 1.85 13.95 -43.30
CA LEU A 745 2.57 14.85 -44.21
C LEU A 745 3.72 14.17 -44.97
N PHE A 746 4.58 13.45 -44.26
CA PHE A 746 5.82 12.93 -44.84
C PHE A 746 5.56 11.90 -45.94
N TRP A 747 4.57 11.04 -45.72
CA TRP A 747 4.06 10.09 -46.72
C TRP A 747 3.50 10.81 -47.94
N ARG A 748 2.65 11.84 -47.73
CA ARG A 748 2.11 12.65 -48.83
C ARG A 748 3.23 13.31 -49.67
N ILE A 749 4.25 13.88 -49.03
CA ILE A 749 5.38 14.51 -49.73
C ILE A 749 6.18 13.47 -50.51
N LYS A 750 6.45 12.30 -49.93
CA LYS A 750 7.15 11.22 -50.62
C LYS A 750 6.38 10.77 -51.86
N ASP A 751 5.08 10.50 -51.73
CA ASP A 751 4.22 10.03 -52.82
C ASP A 751 4.08 11.08 -53.93
N ASP A 752 3.96 12.37 -53.56
CA ASP A 752 3.95 13.48 -54.52
C ASP A 752 5.27 13.55 -55.31
N ARG A 753 6.40 13.27 -54.66
CA ARG A 753 7.72 13.30 -55.29
C ARG A 753 8.02 12.08 -56.15
N GLU A 754 7.56 10.90 -55.77
CA GLU A 754 7.65 9.70 -56.60
C GLU A 754 6.86 9.92 -57.89
N ARG A 755 5.63 10.45 -57.78
CA ARG A 755 4.81 10.85 -58.93
C ARG A 755 5.40 12.00 -59.74
N SER A 756 5.98 13.00 -59.09
CA SER A 756 6.60 14.12 -59.80
C SER A 756 7.96 13.76 -60.39
N SER A 757 8.65 12.71 -59.95
CA SER A 757 9.93 12.30 -60.54
C SER A 757 9.79 11.81 -62.00
N GLU A 758 8.56 11.49 -62.41
CA GLU A 758 8.17 11.19 -63.79
C GLU A 758 7.94 12.47 -64.64
N SER A 759 7.84 13.66 -64.01
CA SER A 759 7.70 14.97 -64.67
C SER A 759 8.84 15.91 -64.26
N MET A 760 9.59 16.45 -65.20
CA MET A 760 10.93 17.04 -64.98
C MET A 760 10.99 18.41 -64.23
N ASP A 761 10.12 18.66 -63.25
CA ASP A 761 10.12 19.88 -62.42
C ASP A 761 10.39 19.55 -60.93
N ARG A 762 11.61 19.82 -60.48
CA ARG A 762 12.00 19.70 -59.07
C ARG A 762 11.74 21.04 -58.36
N LYS A 763 10.76 21.11 -57.45
CA LYS A 763 10.61 22.26 -56.53
C LYS A 763 11.92 22.48 -55.76
N SER A 764 12.49 23.68 -55.89
CA SER A 764 13.68 24.12 -55.15
C SER A 764 13.28 24.64 -53.77
N PHE A 765 14.00 24.24 -52.73
CA PHE A 765 13.79 24.71 -51.37
C PHE A 765 14.23 26.18 -51.24
N GLY A 766 13.26 27.09 -51.14
CA GLY A 766 13.52 28.52 -50.97
C GLY A 766 14.01 28.85 -49.57
N MET A 767 15.29 29.20 -49.42
CA MET A 767 15.90 29.49 -48.09
C MET A 767 16.01 30.99 -47.75
N ARG A 768 15.79 31.89 -48.72
CA ARG A 768 16.15 33.32 -48.60
C ARG A 768 15.37 34.08 -47.54
N ASN A 769 14.12 33.70 -47.29
CA ASN A 769 13.23 34.46 -46.41
C ASN A 769 13.37 34.07 -44.92
N PHE A 770 13.84 32.86 -44.60
CA PHE A 770 13.98 32.42 -43.20
C PHE A 770 15.17 33.08 -42.46
N PHE A 771 16.20 33.51 -43.19
CA PHE A 771 17.39 34.17 -42.65
C PHE A 771 17.48 35.66 -43.04
N ALA A 772 16.40 36.24 -43.55
CA ALA A 772 16.35 37.68 -43.77
C ALA A 772 16.49 38.39 -42.40
N PRO A 773 17.32 39.43 -42.29
CA PRO A 773 17.46 40.17 -41.03
C PRO A 773 16.11 40.79 -40.66
N ILE A 774 15.65 40.50 -39.44
CA ILE A 774 14.49 41.14 -38.78
C ILE A 774 14.82 42.60 -38.47
#